data_AF-A0AAX4K560-F1
#
_entry.id   AF-A0AAX4K560-F1
#
_cell.length_a   1.000
_cell.length_b   1.000
_cell.length_c   1.000
_cell.angle_alpha   90.00
_cell.angle_beta   90.00
_cell.angle_gamma   90.00
#
_symmetry.space_group_name_H-M   'P 1'
#
loop_
_entity.id
_entity.type
_entity.pdbx_description
1 polymer ?
#
loop_
_entity_poly.entity_id
_entity_poly.type
_entity_poly.pdbx_seq_one_letter_code
_entity_poly.pdbx_strand_id
1 'polypeptide(L)'
;MSMLDRLRMRRASFTPNSPTSTSMSNSSSTSSSSSHGTSNLPPPSGRIPIAYENPDKNGINWLFSLPDELLERVFVDLDRITLTRCFRVCKRLNELLTTSIPISLSYTLKCNSLILNPFSILPNSANPNHIPASKAMLLNTIRERLTRFKNFKYKSKNQITFKESEGRLYEYLEGVLLRNIPPNPLMGSREIGKEVAVYELSKSNDWEDVKEDDKDKKLLNIKGVIQGQEERISLDRERQNVKRLKLDDNDNDESSTSLIKEQKQEEKEDDVDEHYDEDQLVNDIRKTHQFDFDMQDFAVDPGQDLFVVAEVRHPSPRHYTCHIHLLTLSTFQPHPKAAQHILDWPVQLHTRISSLGFQICDDGLYVLRNNSSGAKDHLVGWQWTTGRLAVTLKPPTVSTFESFILLTPTSFLIPSVRTRLRPDSLIQDDLADARDLIFTHHLHIYAFPPFSSTAAPVKEGEPEPPAHTPTHIAVIDLPEFHIDLDEDLPPPRMTVRTDPPPRHQFPQYPLENIQQFIPDPESGIIILEFYCQPFNLNFGNNIKPHYVMFSLKKTFLAYLPAPTSPLLLQAFPRPAPVIKWETIAPKVRFIGPDEPEPSWVCYVYGSRYVVPYDHEADQSTTIRLYDFDPLRVRQELYSRRNDNFIARAPQSPRGIVQRLMFGLSTSSITSKHENDSTTSSSGGKSNKEQGKHDGDRDGIHLITEETILKKKSPLAVEVKSGRELPFIYSEKKIKKQVETVVLDSERLIIFDYRGDEEIMEILDF
;
A
#
# COMPACT_ATOMS: atom_id res chain seq x y z
N MET A 1 31.79 1.94 30.55
CA MET A 1 30.34 1.75 30.25
C MET A 1 29.91 2.80 29.25
N SER A 2 29.46 2.37 28.07
CA SER A 2 29.13 3.27 26.95
C SER A 2 27.73 3.86 27.10
N MET A 3 27.46 5.00 26.44
CA MET A 3 26.12 5.63 26.42
C MET A 3 25.06 4.71 25.77
N LEU A 4 25.47 3.75 24.94
CA LEU A 4 24.62 2.71 24.37
C LEU A 4 24.16 1.69 25.43
N ASP A 5 24.99 1.39 26.44
CA ASP A 5 24.58 0.56 27.59
C ASP A 5 23.55 1.30 28.46
N ARG A 6 23.65 2.63 28.56
CA ARG A 6 22.69 3.48 29.29
C ARG A 6 21.33 3.63 28.58
N LEU A 7 21.30 3.54 27.24
CA LEU A 7 20.05 3.56 26.48
C LEU A 7 19.35 2.20 26.47
N ARG A 8 20.09 1.09 26.51
CA ARG A 8 19.51 -0.26 26.67
C ARG A 8 18.94 -0.50 28.06
N MET A 9 19.52 0.06 29.12
CA MET A 9 18.98 -0.11 30.49
C MET A 9 17.74 0.75 30.80
N ARG A 10 17.45 1.81 30.02
CA ARG A 10 16.28 2.68 30.27
C ARG A 10 14.92 2.10 29.86
N ARG A 11 14.85 0.95 29.18
CA ARG A 11 13.58 0.25 28.87
C ARG A 11 13.25 -0.91 29.80
N ALA A 12 14.12 -1.24 30.77
CA ALA A 12 13.95 -2.39 31.67
C ALA A 12 14.15 -2.02 33.14
N SER A 13 13.55 -0.91 33.63
CA SER A 13 13.45 -0.63 35.07
C SER A 13 12.43 0.47 35.37
N PHE A 14 11.15 0.07 35.47
CA PHE A 14 10.20 0.75 36.35
C PHE A 14 9.84 -0.24 37.46
N THR A 15 10.69 -0.29 38.48
CA THR A 15 10.32 -0.71 39.83
C THR A 15 10.83 0.37 40.78
N PRO A 16 9.98 1.02 41.58
CA PRO A 16 10.48 1.82 42.67
C PRO A 16 10.93 0.86 43.77
N ASN A 17 12.11 1.07 44.35
CA ASN A 17 12.22 1.10 45.80
C ASN A 17 13.60 1.56 46.29
N SER A 18 13.50 2.41 47.31
CA SER A 18 14.52 2.96 48.19
C SER A 18 15.13 1.87 49.11
N PRO A 19 16.20 2.18 49.86
CA PRO A 19 17.20 1.22 50.32
C PRO A 19 16.83 0.60 51.66
N THR A 20 17.36 -0.59 51.99
CA THR A 20 18.10 -0.86 53.25
C THR A 20 18.50 -2.34 53.45
N SER A 21 19.76 -2.51 53.88
CA SER A 21 20.28 -3.39 54.94
C SER A 21 19.97 -4.91 55.01
N THR A 22 21.07 -5.68 54.88
CA THR A 22 21.55 -6.80 55.72
C THR A 22 20.77 -8.11 55.98
N SER A 23 21.57 -9.18 55.82
CA SER A 23 21.74 -10.40 56.64
C SER A 23 20.79 -11.60 56.52
N MET A 24 21.42 -12.69 56.06
CA MET A 24 21.34 -14.12 56.40
C MET A 24 20.33 -14.59 57.47
N SER A 25 19.57 -15.66 57.18
CA SER A 25 19.80 -17.02 57.70
C SER A 25 18.69 -18.03 57.35
N ASN A 26 19.11 -19.19 56.83
CA ASN A 26 18.71 -20.59 57.06
C ASN A 26 17.24 -21.12 57.15
N SER A 27 17.13 -22.29 56.50
CA SER A 27 16.51 -23.56 56.90
C SER A 27 15.07 -23.95 56.48
N SER A 28 15.06 -24.92 55.55
CA SER A 28 14.41 -26.24 55.57
C SER A 28 12.88 -26.44 55.56
N SER A 29 12.47 -27.09 54.46
CA SER A 29 11.74 -28.37 54.34
C SER A 29 10.20 -28.45 54.32
N THR A 30 9.78 -29.39 53.46
CA THR A 30 8.57 -30.26 53.42
C THR A 30 7.28 -29.78 52.75
N SER A 31 7.12 -30.24 51.50
CA SER A 31 5.99 -30.99 50.90
C SER A 31 4.57 -30.87 51.48
N SER A 32 3.62 -30.39 50.65
CA SER A 32 2.30 -31.03 50.43
C SER A 32 1.44 -30.29 49.38
N SER A 33 0.89 -31.06 48.43
CA SER A 33 -0.39 -30.90 47.72
C SER A 33 -0.87 -29.51 47.28
N SER A 34 -0.79 -29.25 45.97
CA SER A 34 -1.32 -28.04 45.32
C SER A 34 -2.83 -28.14 45.03
N SER A 35 -3.65 -27.61 45.93
CA SER A 35 -4.94 -27.01 45.59
C SER A 35 -4.71 -25.59 45.07
N HIS A 36 -5.33 -25.20 43.95
CA HIS A 36 -5.27 -23.85 43.40
C HIS A 36 -5.95 -22.83 44.34
N GLY A 37 -5.19 -22.34 45.33
CA GLY A 37 -5.51 -21.15 46.09
C GLY A 37 -5.04 -19.91 45.33
N THR A 38 -5.98 -19.04 44.98
CA THR A 38 -5.70 -17.67 44.55
C THR A 38 -4.87 -16.98 45.62
N SER A 39 -3.63 -16.62 45.29
CA SER A 39 -2.71 -15.90 46.16
C SER A 39 -3.24 -14.49 46.43
N ASN A 40 -4.01 -14.36 47.52
CA ASN A 40 -4.22 -13.09 48.20
C ASN A 40 -2.90 -12.69 48.87
N LEU A 41 -1.97 -12.15 48.09
CA LEU A 41 -0.91 -11.32 48.68
C LEU A 41 -1.61 -10.15 49.37
N PRO A 42 -1.42 -9.94 50.69
CA PRO A 42 -1.97 -8.76 51.34
C PRO A 42 -1.45 -7.52 50.60
N PRO A 43 -2.32 -6.53 50.33
CA PRO A 43 -1.89 -5.30 49.67
C PRO A 43 -0.72 -4.69 50.46
N PRO A 44 0.27 -4.05 49.79
CA PRO A 44 1.41 -3.46 50.45
C PRO A 44 0.93 -2.60 51.63
N SER A 45 1.23 -3.06 52.84
CA SER A 45 0.69 -2.52 54.08
C SER A 45 1.12 -1.06 54.24
N GLY A 46 0.18 -0.13 54.03
CA GLY A 46 0.41 1.31 54.23
C GLY A 46 -0.21 2.23 53.19
N ARG A 47 -0.69 1.72 52.04
CA ARG A 47 -1.42 2.58 51.09
C ARG A 47 -2.87 2.74 51.53
N ILE A 48 -3.23 3.92 51.99
CA ILE A 48 -4.65 4.31 52.17
C ILE A 48 -5.27 4.32 50.77
N PRO A 49 -6.30 3.50 50.50
CA PRO A 49 -6.95 3.50 49.21
C PRO A 49 -7.50 4.89 48.92
N ILE A 50 -7.29 5.37 47.71
CA ILE A 50 -7.86 6.67 47.32
C ILE A 50 -9.39 6.52 47.29
N ALA A 51 -10.15 7.58 47.56
CA ALA A 51 -11.60 7.50 47.73
C ALA A 51 -12.33 6.75 46.59
N TYR A 52 -11.84 6.84 45.35
CA TYR A 52 -12.41 6.15 44.20
C TYR A 52 -12.04 4.65 44.07
N GLU A 53 -11.05 4.17 44.83
CA GLU A 53 -10.64 2.75 44.86
C GLU A 53 -11.61 1.92 45.72
N ASN A 54 -12.26 2.55 46.70
CA ASN A 54 -13.32 1.92 47.47
C ASN A 54 -14.65 2.05 46.71
N PRO A 55 -15.38 0.96 46.43
CA PRO A 55 -16.71 1.07 45.81
C PRO A 55 -17.65 1.92 46.68
N ASP A 56 -18.71 2.44 46.06
CA ASP A 56 -19.74 3.20 46.78
C ASP A 56 -20.45 2.32 47.83
N LYS A 57 -21.36 2.93 48.60
CA LYS A 57 -22.15 2.24 49.63
C LYS A 57 -22.98 1.05 49.10
N ASN A 58 -23.18 0.96 47.79
CA ASN A 58 -23.92 -0.12 47.11
C ASN A 58 -22.98 -1.14 46.45
N GLY A 59 -21.66 -1.01 46.61
CA GLY A 59 -20.67 -1.88 45.97
C GLY A 59 -20.35 -1.52 44.51
N ILE A 60 -20.82 -0.38 44.01
CA ILE A 60 -20.60 0.07 42.63
C ILE A 60 -19.24 0.78 42.54
N ASN A 61 -18.42 0.40 41.56
CA ASN A 61 -17.17 1.10 41.29
C ASN A 61 -17.46 2.53 40.81
N TRP A 62 -16.75 3.53 41.35
CA TRP A 62 -16.94 4.94 41.00
C TRP A 62 -16.81 5.24 39.51
N LEU A 63 -16.02 4.46 38.76
CA LEU A 63 -15.98 4.57 37.30
C LEU A 63 -17.38 4.42 36.68
N PHE A 64 -18.18 3.45 37.14
CA PHE A 64 -19.53 3.21 36.64
C PHE A 64 -20.59 4.14 37.24
N SER A 65 -20.20 5.04 38.15
CA SER A 65 -21.06 6.14 38.59
C SER A 65 -21.06 7.31 37.61
N LEU A 66 -20.07 7.35 36.69
CA LEU A 66 -20.03 8.34 35.63
C LEU A 66 -21.10 8.04 34.57
N PRO A 67 -21.74 9.08 33.99
CA PRO A 67 -22.57 8.92 32.81
C PRO A 67 -21.80 8.29 31.64
N ASP A 68 -22.51 7.50 30.83
CA ASP A 68 -21.92 6.76 29.71
C ASP A 68 -21.25 7.71 28.69
N GLU A 69 -21.72 8.95 28.56
CA GLU A 69 -21.12 9.96 27.67
C GLU A 69 -19.72 10.39 28.13
N LEU A 70 -19.48 10.45 29.44
CA LEU A 70 -18.15 10.76 29.98
C LEU A 70 -17.22 9.56 29.82
N LEU A 71 -17.74 8.36 30.05
CA LEU A 71 -16.99 7.14 29.82
C LEU A 71 -16.59 7.02 28.35
N GLU A 72 -17.51 7.27 27.43
CA GLU A 72 -17.25 7.26 25.99
C GLU A 72 -16.08 8.19 25.62
N ARG A 73 -16.09 9.44 26.10
CA ARG A 73 -14.99 10.39 25.85
C ARG A 73 -13.65 9.86 26.37
N VAL A 74 -13.63 9.30 27.58
CA VAL A 74 -12.41 8.71 28.15
C VAL A 74 -11.93 7.55 27.29
N PHE A 75 -12.82 6.62 26.90
CA PHE A 75 -12.45 5.41 26.16
C PHE A 75 -12.04 5.66 24.71
N VAL A 76 -12.61 6.67 24.05
CA VAL A 76 -12.22 7.07 22.68
C VAL A 76 -10.75 7.52 22.63
N ASP A 77 -10.27 8.18 23.68
CA ASP A 77 -8.90 8.70 23.79
C ASP A 77 -7.88 7.66 24.28
N LEU A 78 -8.33 6.53 24.82
CA LEU A 78 -7.40 5.47 25.26
C LEU A 78 -6.63 4.88 24.07
N ASP A 79 -5.36 4.60 24.30
CA ASP A 79 -4.57 3.87 23.32
C ASP A 79 -5.14 2.46 23.10
N ARG A 80 -4.84 1.93 21.93
CA ARG A 80 -5.33 0.63 21.47
C ARG A 80 -5.08 -0.51 22.46
N ILE A 81 -3.89 -0.55 23.09
CA ILE A 81 -3.52 -1.65 24.00
C ILE A 81 -4.34 -1.58 25.27
N THR A 82 -4.54 -0.37 25.82
CA THR A 82 -5.38 -0.17 26.99
C THR A 82 -6.84 -0.51 26.68
N LEU A 83 -7.37 -0.09 25.53
CA LEU A 83 -8.75 -0.38 25.14
C LEU A 83 -8.99 -1.89 24.98
N THR A 84 -8.09 -2.63 24.33
CA THR A 84 -8.16 -4.12 24.26
C THR A 84 -8.14 -4.78 25.64
N ARG A 85 -7.39 -4.23 26.61
CA ARG A 85 -7.40 -4.75 27.99
C ARG A 85 -8.74 -4.50 28.66
N CYS A 86 -9.36 -3.34 28.45
CA CYS A 86 -10.66 -2.99 29.03
C CYS A 86 -11.78 -3.97 28.63
N PHE A 87 -11.77 -4.49 27.39
CA PHE A 87 -12.70 -5.55 26.95
C PHE A 87 -12.65 -6.83 27.81
N ARG A 88 -11.54 -7.06 28.54
CA ARG A 88 -11.31 -8.27 29.35
C ARG A 88 -11.49 -8.06 30.85
N VAL A 89 -11.73 -6.83 31.31
CA VAL A 89 -11.76 -6.51 32.75
C VAL A 89 -13.04 -6.99 33.41
N CYS A 90 -14.21 -6.58 32.90
CA CYS A 90 -15.50 -6.98 33.45
C CYS A 90 -16.61 -6.91 32.39
N LYS A 91 -17.74 -7.58 32.68
CA LYS A 91 -18.89 -7.65 31.77
C LYS A 91 -19.45 -6.27 31.41
N ARG A 92 -19.58 -5.36 32.38
CA ARG A 92 -20.12 -4.01 32.16
C ARG A 92 -19.25 -3.16 31.24
N LEU A 93 -17.92 -3.22 31.40
CA LEU A 93 -17.02 -2.55 30.46
C LEU A 93 -17.11 -3.16 29.07
N ASN A 94 -17.11 -4.48 28.96
CA ASN A 94 -17.26 -5.14 27.66
C ASN A 94 -18.58 -4.73 26.98
N GLU A 95 -19.70 -4.70 27.72
CA GLU A 95 -20.99 -4.24 27.23
C GLU A 95 -20.91 -2.79 26.74
N LEU A 96 -20.43 -1.84 27.56
CA LEU A 96 -20.25 -0.44 27.17
C LEU A 96 -19.38 -0.27 25.91
N LEU A 97 -18.23 -0.95 25.86
CA LEU A 97 -17.30 -0.84 24.74
C LEU A 97 -17.86 -1.44 23.44
N THR A 98 -18.72 -2.45 23.56
CA THR A 98 -19.34 -3.14 22.41
C THR A 98 -20.59 -2.41 21.91
N THR A 99 -21.38 -1.82 22.81
CA THR A 99 -22.62 -1.10 22.46
C THR A 99 -22.37 0.35 22.05
N SER A 100 -21.33 1.01 22.59
CA SER A 100 -20.97 2.37 22.17
C SER A 100 -20.35 2.37 20.78
N ILE A 101 -21.07 2.99 19.84
CA ILE A 101 -20.66 3.15 18.45
C ILE A 101 -19.35 3.96 18.34
N PRO A 102 -19.18 5.10 19.04
CA PRO A 102 -17.95 5.89 18.93
C PRO A 102 -16.71 5.18 19.48
N ILE A 103 -16.84 4.43 20.57
CA ILE A 103 -15.77 3.57 21.08
C ILE A 103 -15.44 2.49 20.06
N SER A 104 -16.45 1.78 19.54
CA SER A 104 -16.27 0.71 18.56
C SER A 104 -15.62 1.21 17.26
N LEU A 105 -15.99 2.41 16.78
CA LEU A 105 -15.37 3.05 15.62
C LEU A 105 -13.91 3.39 15.89
N SER A 106 -13.61 4.10 16.98
CA SER A 106 -12.23 4.43 17.38
C SER A 106 -11.36 3.18 17.54
N TYR A 107 -11.90 2.14 18.18
CA TYR A 107 -11.21 0.87 18.34
C TYR A 107 -10.95 0.18 17.00
N THR A 108 -11.95 0.12 16.12
CA THR A 108 -11.82 -0.51 14.80
C THR A 108 -10.78 0.21 13.94
N LEU A 109 -10.78 1.55 13.94
CA LEU A 109 -9.79 2.37 13.25
C LEU A 109 -8.37 2.11 13.76
N LYS A 110 -8.16 2.23 15.08
CA LYS A 110 -6.87 1.92 15.72
C LYS A 110 -6.43 0.48 15.48
N CYS A 111 -7.40 -0.44 15.34
CA CYS A 111 -7.10 -1.84 15.07
C CYS A 111 -6.56 -2.09 13.66
N ASN A 112 -6.88 -1.23 12.71
CA ASN A 112 -6.49 -1.36 11.31
C ASN A 112 -5.51 -0.26 10.87
N SER A 113 -4.90 0.42 11.85
CA SER A 113 -3.94 1.49 11.62
C SER A 113 -4.52 2.63 10.77
N LEU A 114 -5.77 3.00 11.06
CA LEU A 114 -6.51 4.06 10.40
C LEU A 114 -6.90 5.14 11.41
N ILE A 115 -7.13 6.35 10.91
CA ILE A 115 -7.63 7.52 11.65
C ILE A 115 -8.88 8.02 10.93
N LEU A 116 -9.87 8.48 11.69
CA LEU A 116 -11.06 9.14 11.14
C LEU A 116 -10.70 10.55 10.69
N ASN A 117 -11.04 10.89 9.46
CA ASN A 117 -10.97 12.27 9.00
C ASN A 117 -12.03 13.11 9.72
N PRO A 118 -11.66 14.12 10.53
CA PRO A 118 -12.64 14.97 11.21
C PRO A 118 -13.50 15.78 10.22
N PHE A 119 -13.03 16.04 9.00
CA PHE A 119 -13.79 16.78 8.01
C PHE A 119 -14.92 15.95 7.38
N SER A 120 -14.82 14.61 7.39
CA SER A 120 -15.86 13.74 6.80
C SER A 120 -17.14 13.66 7.64
N ILE A 121 -17.10 14.16 8.88
CA ILE A 121 -18.27 14.24 9.78
C ILE A 121 -18.85 15.66 9.88
N LEU A 122 -18.23 16.63 9.19
CA LEU A 122 -18.74 17.99 9.13
C LEU A 122 -19.70 18.15 7.94
N PRO A 123 -20.73 19.01 8.05
CA PRO A 123 -21.55 19.37 6.89
C PRO A 123 -20.67 19.94 5.78
N ASN A 124 -20.95 19.54 4.54
CA ASN A 124 -20.23 20.06 3.38
C ASN A 124 -20.57 21.55 3.18
N SER A 125 -19.57 22.41 3.10
CA SER A 125 -19.78 23.85 2.87
C SER A 125 -20.40 24.15 1.50
N ALA A 126 -20.11 23.32 0.49
CA ALA A 126 -20.69 23.45 -0.85
C ALA A 126 -22.14 22.94 -0.91
N ASN A 127 -22.50 21.99 -0.04
CA ASN A 127 -23.83 21.43 0.05
C ASN A 127 -24.27 21.32 1.52
N PRO A 128 -24.74 22.41 2.14
CA PRO A 128 -25.08 22.43 3.57
C PRO A 128 -26.26 21.52 3.94
N ASN A 129 -27.03 21.07 2.95
CA ASN A 129 -28.13 20.12 3.13
C ASN A 129 -27.65 18.66 3.15
N HIS A 130 -26.41 18.39 2.73
CA HIS A 130 -25.84 17.05 2.78
C HIS A 130 -25.57 16.67 4.25
N ILE A 131 -26.28 15.65 4.73
CA ILE A 131 -26.11 15.14 6.09
C ILE A 131 -24.80 14.33 6.13
N PRO A 132 -23.82 14.70 6.97
CA PRO A 132 -22.58 13.95 7.06
C PRO A 132 -22.83 12.54 7.57
N ALA A 133 -21.95 11.60 7.18
CA ALA A 133 -22.06 10.22 7.59
C ALA A 133 -22.01 10.10 9.12
N SER A 134 -23.02 9.46 9.71
CA SER A 134 -23.04 9.19 11.14
C SER A 134 -21.90 8.23 11.52
N LYS A 135 -21.41 8.30 12.76
CA LYS A 135 -20.41 7.34 13.27
C LYS A 135 -20.86 5.88 13.15
N ALA A 136 -22.17 5.64 13.19
CA ALA A 136 -22.76 4.31 12.99
C ALA A 136 -22.58 3.81 11.56
N MET A 137 -22.90 4.68 10.59
CA MET A 137 -22.69 4.42 9.17
C MET A 137 -21.20 4.18 8.89
N LEU A 138 -20.32 5.06 9.37
CA LEU A 138 -18.87 4.94 9.21
C LEU A 138 -18.33 3.62 9.79
N LEU A 139 -18.81 3.21 10.98
CA LEU A 139 -18.44 1.93 11.58
C LEU A 139 -18.91 0.74 10.74
N ASN A 140 -20.08 0.83 10.12
CA ASN A 140 -20.57 -0.23 9.24
C ASN A 140 -19.73 -0.29 7.95
N THR A 141 -19.49 0.85 7.30
CA THR A 141 -18.68 0.97 6.10
C THR A 141 -17.28 0.38 6.30
N ILE A 142 -16.58 0.73 7.39
CA ILE A 142 -15.24 0.18 7.64
C ILE A 142 -15.28 -1.33 7.93
N ARG A 143 -16.29 -1.84 8.64
CA ARG A 143 -16.42 -3.28 8.92
C ARG A 143 -16.69 -4.08 7.65
N GLU A 144 -17.58 -3.59 6.81
CA GLU A 144 -17.91 -4.19 5.52
C GLU A 144 -16.67 -4.29 4.63
N ARG A 145 -15.97 -3.15 4.43
CA ARG A 145 -14.74 -3.07 3.66
C ARG A 145 -13.64 -3.99 4.18
N LEU A 146 -13.38 -4.00 5.49
CA LEU A 146 -12.40 -4.89 6.09
C LEU A 146 -12.76 -6.36 5.90
N THR A 147 -14.05 -6.71 5.96
CA THR A 147 -14.53 -8.06 5.72
C THR A 147 -14.34 -8.47 4.25
N ARG A 148 -14.57 -7.54 3.33
CA ARG A 148 -14.40 -7.73 1.89
C ARG A 148 -12.96 -7.88 1.47
N PHE A 149 -12.07 -7.00 1.93
CA PHE A 149 -10.63 -7.20 1.80
C PHE A 149 -10.18 -8.51 2.44
N LYS A 150 -10.82 -8.90 3.55
CA LYS A 150 -10.49 -10.16 4.20
C LYS A 150 -10.78 -11.39 3.34
N ASN A 151 -11.90 -11.36 2.64
CA ASN A 151 -12.37 -12.48 1.82
C ASN A 151 -12.03 -12.31 0.34
N PHE A 152 -11.21 -11.30 -0.01
CA PHE A 152 -10.92 -10.88 -1.39
C PHE A 152 -12.19 -10.77 -2.27
N LYS A 153 -13.28 -10.27 -1.70
CA LYS A 153 -14.58 -10.11 -2.34
C LYS A 153 -14.87 -8.62 -2.54
N TYR A 154 -15.05 -8.19 -3.78
CA TYR A 154 -15.40 -6.81 -4.11
C TYR A 154 -16.91 -6.54 -3.94
N LYS A 155 -17.27 -5.28 -3.70
CA LYS A 155 -18.61 -4.70 -3.73
C LYS A 155 -19.18 -4.69 -5.13
N SER A 156 -18.44 -4.03 -6.01
CA SER A 156 -18.77 -3.76 -7.39
C SER A 156 -17.49 -3.88 -8.21
N LYS A 157 -17.68 -4.09 -9.51
CA LYS A 157 -16.62 -4.24 -10.48
C LYS A 157 -16.95 -3.31 -11.63
N ASN A 158 -16.06 -2.37 -11.89
CA ASN A 158 -16.18 -1.41 -12.97
C ASN A 158 -15.06 -1.66 -13.98
N GLN A 159 -15.32 -1.39 -15.26
CA GLN A 159 -14.32 -1.50 -16.32
C GLN A 159 -14.29 -0.21 -17.13
N ILE A 160 -13.09 0.31 -17.39
CA ILE A 160 -12.85 1.52 -18.16
C ILE A 160 -11.78 1.21 -19.20
N THR A 161 -12.09 1.48 -20.46
CA THR A 161 -11.10 1.40 -21.55
C THR A 161 -10.43 2.76 -21.71
N PHE A 162 -9.09 2.78 -21.78
CA PHE A 162 -8.35 4.03 -21.97
C PHE A 162 -8.49 4.55 -23.40
N LYS A 163 -8.59 5.88 -23.53
CA LYS A 163 -8.62 6.55 -24.85
C LYS A 163 -7.21 6.76 -25.40
N GLU A 164 -6.24 6.96 -24.52
CA GLU A 164 -4.83 7.15 -24.88
C GLU A 164 -4.03 5.86 -24.78
N SER A 165 -3.00 5.75 -25.61
CA SER A 165 -1.99 4.70 -25.48
C SER A 165 -1.22 4.81 -24.17
N GLU A 166 -0.47 3.78 -23.82
CA GLU A 166 0.42 3.81 -22.67
C GLU A 166 1.45 4.97 -22.79
N GLY A 167 1.38 5.96 -21.90
CA GLY A 167 2.36 7.02 -21.71
C GLY A 167 3.59 6.54 -20.92
N ARG A 168 4.54 7.43 -20.59
CA ARG A 168 5.67 7.12 -19.70
C ARG A 168 5.43 7.44 -18.23
N LEU A 169 4.55 8.41 -17.98
CA LEU A 169 4.38 8.99 -16.66
C LEU A 169 2.99 8.69 -16.17
N TYR A 170 2.95 8.21 -14.94
CA TYR A 170 1.75 7.79 -14.25
C TYR A 170 1.88 8.09 -12.77
N GLU A 171 0.77 8.51 -12.18
CA GLU A 171 0.65 8.58 -10.73
C GLU A 171 -0.76 8.16 -10.35
N TYR A 172 -0.88 7.24 -9.39
CA TYR A 172 -2.16 6.84 -8.83
C TYR A 172 -2.15 7.13 -7.34
N LEU A 173 -3.06 7.95 -6.84
CA LEU A 173 -3.16 8.16 -5.40
C LEU A 173 -4.60 8.45 -5.03
N GLU A 174 -5.12 7.75 -4.01
CA GLU A 174 -6.42 8.05 -3.39
C GLU A 174 -7.58 8.22 -4.40
N GLY A 175 -7.66 7.31 -5.37
CA GLY A 175 -8.72 7.30 -6.37
C GLY A 175 -8.53 8.27 -7.54
N VAL A 176 -7.38 8.94 -7.65
CA VAL A 176 -7.02 9.75 -8.81
C VAL A 176 -5.87 9.10 -9.58
N LEU A 177 -6.10 8.78 -10.85
CA LEU A 177 -5.07 8.29 -11.78
C LEU A 177 -4.72 9.39 -12.77
N LEU A 178 -3.43 9.70 -12.90
CA LEU A 178 -2.90 10.63 -13.90
C LEU A 178 -2.07 9.85 -14.92
N ARG A 179 -2.21 10.23 -16.18
CA ARG A 179 -1.48 9.65 -17.31
C ARG A 179 -0.94 10.77 -18.19
N ASN A 180 0.32 10.70 -18.59
CA ASN A 180 0.77 11.55 -19.68
C ASN A 180 0.21 11.06 -21.03
N ILE A 181 -0.28 11.98 -21.86
CA ILE A 181 -0.68 11.69 -23.23
C ILE A 181 0.53 11.97 -24.15
N PRO A 182 1.03 10.97 -24.90
CA PRO A 182 2.14 11.17 -25.81
C PRO A 182 1.73 12.07 -26.99
N PRO A 183 2.62 12.93 -27.51
CA PRO A 183 2.29 13.90 -28.55
C PRO A 183 1.95 13.25 -29.91
N ASN A 184 2.45 12.04 -30.15
CA ASN A 184 2.17 11.28 -31.37
C ASN A 184 1.95 9.80 -31.05
N PRO A 185 0.69 9.34 -30.92
CA PRO A 185 0.40 7.93 -30.60
C PRO A 185 0.86 6.96 -31.70
N LEU A 186 0.96 7.43 -32.97
CA LEU A 186 1.28 6.56 -34.11
C LEU A 186 2.73 6.10 -34.17
N MET A 187 3.66 6.80 -33.51
CA MET A 187 5.08 6.46 -33.59
C MET A 187 5.52 5.44 -32.53
N GLY A 188 4.63 5.00 -31.64
CA GLY A 188 4.99 4.15 -30.49
C GLY A 188 6.05 4.81 -29.59
N SER A 189 6.33 6.10 -29.79
CA SER A 189 7.32 6.82 -29.01
C SER A 189 6.69 7.11 -27.66
N ARG A 190 7.26 6.49 -26.64
CA ARG A 190 7.00 6.75 -25.23
C ARG A 190 7.49 8.16 -24.83
N GLU A 191 7.42 9.17 -25.69
CA GLU A 191 7.87 10.53 -25.35
C GLU A 191 6.92 11.18 -24.36
N ILE A 192 7.49 11.94 -23.42
CA ILE A 192 6.70 12.70 -22.47
C ILE A 192 6.12 13.90 -23.20
N GLY A 193 4.80 13.95 -23.33
CA GLY A 193 4.07 15.03 -23.98
C GLY A 193 3.79 16.23 -23.08
N LYS A 194 3.08 17.21 -23.65
CA LYS A 194 2.57 18.40 -22.93
C LYS A 194 1.20 18.20 -22.31
N GLU A 195 0.54 17.08 -22.58
CA GLU A 195 -0.83 16.83 -22.13
C GLU A 195 -0.89 15.75 -21.06
N VAL A 196 -1.77 15.95 -20.08
CA VAL A 196 -2.06 15.00 -19.00
C VAL A 196 -3.54 14.65 -19.00
N ALA A 197 -3.87 13.37 -18.89
CA ALA A 197 -5.21 12.88 -18.59
C ALA A 197 -5.33 12.60 -17.09
N VAL A 198 -6.47 12.95 -16.51
CA VAL A 198 -6.79 12.72 -15.10
C VAL A 198 -8.11 11.98 -15.00
N TYR A 199 -8.09 10.86 -14.30
CA TYR A 199 -9.21 9.98 -14.04
C TYR A 199 -9.57 10.05 -12.55
N GLU A 200 -10.75 10.61 -12.24
CA GLU A 200 -11.26 10.75 -10.87
C GLU A 200 -12.22 9.60 -10.55
N LEU A 201 -11.66 8.49 -10.09
CA LEU A 201 -12.39 7.23 -9.86
C LEU A 201 -13.35 7.30 -8.67
N SER A 202 -13.28 8.32 -7.83
CA SER A 202 -14.25 8.52 -6.76
C SER A 202 -15.65 8.89 -7.28
N LYS A 203 -15.76 9.40 -8.51
CA LYS A 203 -17.02 9.83 -9.12
C LYS A 203 -17.84 8.68 -9.73
N SER A 204 -17.24 7.49 -9.91
CA SER A 204 -17.98 6.35 -10.45
C SER A 204 -19.09 5.86 -9.51
N ASN A 205 -18.88 6.01 -8.19
CA ASN A 205 -19.76 5.45 -7.18
C ASN A 205 -21.08 6.22 -7.00
N ASP A 206 -21.15 7.48 -7.45
CA ASP A 206 -22.36 8.32 -7.31
C ASP A 206 -23.52 7.81 -8.18
N TRP A 207 -23.25 6.91 -9.14
CA TRP A 207 -24.25 6.36 -10.06
C TRP A 207 -24.89 5.04 -9.58
N GLU A 208 -24.28 4.33 -8.62
CA GLU A 208 -24.77 3.03 -8.15
C GLU A 208 -25.98 3.13 -7.19
N ASP A 209 -26.18 4.27 -6.51
CA ASP A 209 -27.29 4.46 -5.57
C ASP A 209 -28.64 4.80 -6.25
N VAL A 210 -28.68 4.85 -7.59
CA VAL A 210 -29.94 4.81 -8.34
C VAL A 210 -30.50 3.40 -8.24
N LYS A 211 -31.28 3.17 -7.16
CA LYS A 211 -31.94 1.90 -6.83
C LYS A 211 -32.41 1.20 -8.09
N GLU A 212 -32.09 -0.08 -8.22
CA GLU A 212 -32.60 -0.96 -9.28
C GLU A 212 -34.13 -0.86 -9.42
N ASP A 213 -34.85 -0.57 -8.34
CA ASP A 213 -36.30 -0.31 -8.36
C ASP A 213 -36.73 0.83 -9.31
N ASP A 214 -35.91 1.87 -9.48
CA ASP A 214 -36.20 2.94 -10.45
C ASP A 214 -35.71 2.57 -11.86
N LYS A 215 -34.71 1.69 -11.99
CA LYS A 215 -34.34 1.07 -13.27
C LYS A 215 -35.46 0.18 -13.80
N ASP A 216 -36.07 -0.65 -12.93
CA ASP A 216 -37.22 -1.49 -13.25
C ASP A 216 -38.44 -0.67 -13.66
N LYS A 217 -38.71 0.44 -12.98
CA LYS A 217 -39.79 1.36 -13.40
C LYS A 217 -39.51 2.03 -14.74
N LYS A 218 -38.27 2.40 -15.02
CA LYS A 218 -37.87 3.00 -16.31
C LYS A 218 -37.95 1.97 -17.43
N LEU A 219 -37.53 0.73 -17.18
CA LEU A 219 -37.69 -0.44 -18.06
C LEU A 219 -39.16 -0.77 -18.31
N LEU A 220 -40.01 -0.75 -17.27
CA LEU A 220 -41.46 -0.93 -17.42
C LEU A 220 -42.08 0.19 -18.27
N ASN A 221 -41.60 1.43 -18.13
CA ASN A 221 -42.04 2.54 -18.95
C ASN A 221 -41.60 2.38 -20.42
N ILE A 222 -40.35 1.96 -20.67
CA ILE A 222 -39.83 1.74 -22.03
C ILE A 222 -40.53 0.54 -22.67
N LYS A 223 -40.72 -0.57 -21.95
CA LYS A 223 -41.50 -1.73 -22.43
C LYS A 223 -42.94 -1.35 -22.72
N GLY A 224 -43.57 -0.50 -21.91
CA GLY A 224 -44.89 0.05 -22.20
C GLY A 224 -44.95 0.90 -23.48
N VAL A 225 -43.90 1.69 -23.75
CA VAL A 225 -43.78 2.48 -24.99
C VAL A 225 -43.55 1.59 -26.22
N ILE A 226 -42.69 0.57 -26.11
CA ILE A 226 -42.41 -0.38 -27.20
C ILE A 226 -43.65 -1.23 -27.50
N GLN A 227 -44.32 -1.76 -26.47
CA GLN A 227 -45.55 -2.53 -26.63
C GLN A 227 -46.66 -1.70 -27.27
N GLY A 228 -46.76 -0.41 -26.92
CA GLY A 228 -47.66 0.54 -27.58
C GLY A 228 -47.28 0.86 -29.03
N GLN A 229 -46.00 0.78 -29.41
CA GLN A 229 -45.56 0.92 -30.81
C GLN A 229 -45.80 -0.36 -31.62
N GLU A 230 -45.58 -1.54 -31.05
CA GLU A 230 -45.85 -2.82 -31.69
C GLU A 230 -47.35 -3.04 -31.94
N GLU A 231 -48.22 -2.64 -31.01
CA GLU A 231 -49.68 -2.67 -31.23
C GLU A 231 -50.10 -1.72 -32.37
N ARG A 232 -49.46 -0.54 -32.50
CA ARG A 232 -49.70 0.38 -33.62
C ARG A 232 -49.22 -0.20 -34.95
N ILE A 233 -48.04 -0.81 -34.98
CA ILE A 233 -47.49 -1.45 -36.18
C ILE A 233 -48.32 -2.68 -36.59
N SER A 234 -48.84 -3.44 -35.62
CA SER A 234 -49.75 -4.56 -35.83
C SER A 234 -51.07 -4.09 -36.48
N LEU A 235 -51.69 -3.05 -35.93
CA LEU A 235 -52.91 -2.45 -36.50
C LEU A 235 -52.70 -1.88 -37.91
N ASP A 236 -51.52 -1.31 -38.18
CA ASP A 236 -51.19 -0.82 -39.53
C ASP A 236 -50.89 -1.96 -40.51
N ARG A 237 -50.28 -3.06 -40.06
CA ARG A 237 -50.11 -4.28 -40.87
C ARG A 237 -51.45 -4.94 -41.19
N GLU A 238 -52.37 -4.99 -40.23
CA GLU A 238 -53.70 -5.55 -40.44
C GLU A 238 -54.51 -4.69 -41.44
N ARG A 239 -54.39 -3.35 -41.35
CA ARG A 239 -54.96 -2.42 -42.34
C ARG A 239 -54.33 -2.55 -43.74
N GLN A 240 -53.03 -2.85 -43.83
CA GLN A 240 -52.35 -3.10 -45.10
C GLN A 240 -52.71 -4.45 -45.71
N ASN A 241 -52.90 -5.49 -44.89
CA ASN A 241 -53.32 -6.82 -45.36
C ASN A 241 -54.78 -6.82 -45.86
N VAL A 242 -55.68 -6.03 -45.27
CA VAL A 242 -57.05 -5.85 -45.81
C VAL A 242 -57.04 -5.12 -47.17
N LYS A 243 -56.03 -4.28 -47.45
CA LYS A 243 -55.88 -3.63 -48.77
C LYS A 243 -55.23 -4.50 -49.84
N ARG A 244 -54.56 -5.59 -49.47
CA ARG A 244 -53.87 -6.50 -50.42
C ARG A 244 -54.69 -7.72 -50.86
N LEU A 245 -55.92 -7.89 -50.35
CA LEU A 245 -56.83 -8.98 -50.76
C LEU A 245 -57.77 -8.64 -51.93
N LYS A 246 -57.41 -7.67 -52.76
CA LYS A 246 -58.05 -7.45 -54.07
C LYS A 246 -56.96 -7.22 -55.10
N LEU A 247 -56.64 -8.28 -55.85
CA LEU A 247 -55.79 -8.40 -57.05
C LEU A 247 -54.82 -9.56 -56.82
N ASP A 248 -55.23 -10.75 -57.26
CA ASP A 248 -54.58 -11.46 -58.39
C ASP A 248 -54.94 -12.94 -58.33
N ASP A 249 -55.84 -13.32 -59.24
CA ASP A 249 -55.99 -14.67 -59.76
C ASP A 249 -54.86 -14.91 -60.78
N ASN A 250 -54.02 -15.92 -60.58
CA ASN A 250 -53.79 -17.03 -61.52
C ASN A 250 -52.43 -17.74 -61.33
N ASP A 251 -52.56 -19.06 -61.27
CA ASP A 251 -51.75 -20.11 -61.88
C ASP A 251 -50.33 -20.46 -61.37
N ASN A 252 -50.35 -21.61 -60.70
CA ASN A 252 -49.63 -22.86 -61.01
C ASN A 252 -48.27 -23.22 -60.36
N ASP A 253 -48.35 -24.45 -59.83
CA ASP A 253 -47.39 -25.56 -59.81
C ASP A 253 -46.33 -25.73 -58.70
N GLU A 254 -46.71 -26.68 -57.82
CA GLU A 254 -46.04 -27.94 -57.47
C GLU A 254 -44.80 -28.01 -56.54
N SER A 255 -45.07 -28.69 -55.41
CA SER A 255 -44.22 -29.61 -54.64
C SER A 255 -43.09 -28.98 -53.79
N SER A 256 -42.71 -29.45 -52.60
CA SER A 256 -43.06 -30.62 -51.80
C SER A 256 -42.39 -30.53 -50.40
N THR A 257 -43.02 -31.15 -49.38
CA THR A 257 -42.45 -31.82 -48.17
C THR A 257 -41.44 -31.06 -47.26
N SER A 258 -41.87 -30.62 -46.06
CA SER A 258 -41.89 -31.33 -44.76
C SER A 258 -40.55 -31.36 -44.00
N LEU A 259 -40.55 -30.86 -42.76
CA LEU A 259 -39.84 -31.41 -41.59
C LEU A 259 -40.07 -30.51 -40.35
N ILE A 260 -40.88 -31.01 -39.42
CA ILE A 260 -41.07 -30.48 -38.07
C ILE A 260 -39.91 -31.00 -37.21
N LYS A 261 -39.15 -30.10 -36.59
CA LYS A 261 -38.22 -30.42 -35.49
C LYS A 261 -38.59 -29.61 -34.26
N GLU A 262 -39.02 -30.32 -33.23
CA GLU A 262 -39.13 -29.85 -31.85
C GLU A 262 -37.76 -29.39 -31.34
N GLN A 263 -37.66 -28.14 -30.91
CA GLN A 263 -36.53 -27.63 -30.14
C GLN A 263 -36.93 -27.59 -28.66
N LYS A 264 -36.19 -28.35 -27.85
CA LYS A 264 -36.12 -28.16 -26.39
C LYS A 264 -35.40 -26.84 -26.12
N GLN A 265 -36.08 -25.96 -25.42
CA GLN A 265 -35.58 -24.66 -24.97
C GLN A 265 -34.85 -24.89 -23.63
N GLU A 266 -33.51 -24.82 -23.64
CA GLU A 266 -32.72 -24.62 -22.43
C GLU A 266 -32.87 -23.14 -22.04
N GLU A 267 -33.40 -22.89 -20.85
CA GLU A 267 -33.42 -21.56 -20.21
C GLU A 267 -31.98 -21.16 -19.91
N LYS A 268 -31.35 -20.43 -20.84
CA LYS A 268 -30.24 -19.53 -20.52
C LYS A 268 -30.83 -18.36 -19.75
N GLU A 269 -30.33 -18.14 -18.54
CA GLU A 269 -30.37 -16.84 -17.90
C GLU A 269 -29.59 -15.88 -18.80
N ASP A 270 -30.29 -15.22 -19.71
CA ASP A 270 -29.76 -14.10 -20.47
C ASP A 270 -29.65 -12.92 -19.48
N ASP A 271 -28.47 -12.78 -18.85
CA ASP A 271 -28.05 -11.51 -18.26
C ASP A 271 -28.14 -10.46 -19.37
N VAL A 272 -29.21 -9.67 -19.36
CA VAL A 272 -29.38 -8.53 -20.25
C VAL A 272 -28.38 -7.47 -19.78
N ASP A 273 -27.15 -7.54 -20.30
CA ASP A 273 -26.18 -6.46 -20.23
C ASP A 273 -26.80 -5.25 -20.94
N GLU A 274 -27.45 -4.36 -20.19
CA GLU A 274 -27.84 -3.04 -20.68
C GLU A 274 -26.56 -2.30 -21.09
N HIS A 275 -26.32 -2.24 -22.39
CA HIS A 275 -25.23 -1.48 -22.99
C HIS A 275 -25.56 0.01 -22.86
N TYR A 276 -25.26 0.61 -21.71
CA TYR A 276 -25.13 2.06 -21.61
C TYR A 276 -24.04 2.49 -22.61
N ASP A 277 -24.21 3.63 -23.27
CA ASP A 277 -23.15 4.20 -24.11
C ASP A 277 -21.91 4.41 -23.22
N GLU A 278 -20.96 3.47 -23.24
CA GLU A 278 -19.76 3.43 -22.39
C GLU A 278 -18.98 4.76 -22.47
N ASP A 279 -19.10 5.44 -23.60
CA ASP A 279 -18.53 6.76 -23.86
C ASP A 279 -18.99 7.85 -22.88
N GLN A 280 -20.23 7.81 -22.37
CA GLN A 280 -20.72 8.84 -21.44
C GLN A 280 -20.05 8.74 -20.07
N LEU A 281 -19.96 7.54 -19.50
CA LEU A 281 -19.34 7.31 -18.19
C LEU A 281 -17.84 7.66 -18.20
N VAL A 282 -17.13 7.29 -19.26
CA VAL A 282 -15.70 7.61 -19.40
C VAL A 282 -15.48 9.13 -19.50
N ASN A 283 -16.38 9.87 -20.13
CA ASN A 283 -16.26 11.32 -20.25
C ASN A 283 -16.50 12.06 -18.92
N ASP A 284 -17.26 11.49 -17.98
CA ASP A 284 -17.56 12.14 -16.70
C ASP A 284 -16.41 12.03 -15.69
N ILE A 285 -15.63 10.95 -15.75
CA ILE A 285 -14.49 10.71 -14.84
C ILE A 285 -13.16 11.21 -15.41
N ARG A 286 -13.06 11.42 -16.73
CA ARG A 286 -11.83 11.79 -17.44
C ARG A 286 -11.81 13.26 -17.80
N LYS A 287 -10.74 13.96 -17.43
CA LYS A 287 -10.40 15.30 -17.92
C LYS A 287 -8.99 15.31 -18.50
N THR A 288 -8.71 16.20 -19.45
CA THR A 288 -7.35 16.43 -19.93
C THR A 288 -6.94 17.88 -19.78
N HIS A 289 -5.63 18.11 -19.71
CA HIS A 289 -5.06 19.44 -19.69
C HIS A 289 -3.75 19.47 -20.47
N GLN A 290 -3.61 20.45 -21.36
CA GLN A 290 -2.42 20.65 -22.19
C GLN A 290 -1.64 21.87 -21.69
N PHE A 291 -0.39 21.64 -21.31
CA PHE A 291 0.57 22.67 -20.92
C PHE A 291 1.24 23.32 -22.12
N ASP A 292 1.78 24.52 -21.93
CA ASP A 292 2.59 25.22 -22.92
C ASP A 292 4.06 24.74 -22.91
N PHE A 293 4.48 23.99 -21.89
CA PHE A 293 5.80 23.40 -21.74
C PHE A 293 5.80 21.87 -21.79
N ASP A 294 6.97 21.28 -22.06
CA ASP A 294 7.16 19.83 -22.00
C ASP A 294 7.34 19.37 -20.56
N MET A 295 6.50 18.42 -20.14
CA MET A 295 6.62 17.82 -18.82
C MET A 295 7.87 16.94 -18.77
N GLN A 296 8.57 16.95 -17.63
CA GLN A 296 9.67 16.02 -17.34
C GLN A 296 9.20 14.90 -16.41
N ASP A 297 8.36 15.24 -15.44
CA ASP A 297 7.83 14.32 -14.43
C ASP A 297 6.69 15.01 -13.65
N PHE A 298 5.87 14.28 -12.91
CA PHE A 298 4.83 14.86 -12.06
C PHE A 298 4.52 14.00 -10.83
N ALA A 299 3.88 14.63 -9.84
CA ALA A 299 3.36 13.97 -8.64
C ALA A 299 2.09 14.68 -8.15
N VAL A 300 1.26 13.97 -7.40
CA VAL A 300 -0.03 14.51 -6.94
C VAL A 300 -0.25 14.31 -5.45
N ASP A 301 -1.01 15.21 -4.86
CA ASP A 301 -1.66 15.02 -3.57
C ASP A 301 -3.14 15.43 -3.69
N PRO A 302 -4.04 14.47 -4.00
CA PRO A 302 -5.46 14.75 -4.20
C PRO A 302 -6.11 15.32 -2.94
N GLY A 303 -5.67 14.87 -1.76
CA GLY A 303 -6.18 15.35 -0.47
C GLY A 303 -5.96 16.83 -0.23
N GLN A 304 -4.97 17.44 -0.89
CA GLN A 304 -4.68 18.87 -0.85
C GLN A 304 -5.05 19.61 -2.13
N ASP A 305 -5.66 18.93 -3.11
CA ASP A 305 -5.87 19.43 -4.47
C ASP A 305 -4.57 19.90 -5.14
N LEU A 306 -3.43 19.25 -4.85
CA LEU A 306 -2.12 19.66 -5.33
C LEU A 306 -1.64 18.79 -6.49
N PHE A 307 -1.25 19.45 -7.58
CA PHE A 307 -0.58 18.87 -8.74
C PHE A 307 0.80 19.50 -8.91
N VAL A 308 1.85 18.68 -8.89
CA VAL A 308 3.24 19.11 -9.01
C VAL A 308 3.79 18.63 -10.35
N VAL A 309 4.30 19.54 -11.17
CA VAL A 309 4.86 19.21 -12.49
C VAL A 309 6.26 19.77 -12.64
N ALA A 310 7.21 18.94 -13.05
CA ALA A 310 8.55 19.39 -13.38
C ALA A 310 8.66 19.76 -14.86
N GLU A 311 9.20 20.94 -15.12
CA GLU A 311 9.60 21.42 -16.44
C GLU A 311 11.14 21.49 -16.49
N VAL A 312 11.75 21.03 -17.58
CA VAL A 312 13.18 21.21 -17.83
C VAL A 312 13.38 22.11 -19.03
N ARG A 313 13.92 23.31 -18.78
CA ARG A 313 14.27 24.27 -19.84
C ARG A 313 15.73 24.14 -20.21
N HIS A 314 16.04 24.50 -21.45
CA HIS A 314 17.40 24.54 -21.98
C HIS A 314 17.68 25.91 -22.59
N PRO A 315 17.97 26.94 -21.76
CA PRO A 315 18.25 28.28 -22.27
C PRO A 315 19.51 28.35 -23.14
N SER A 316 20.40 27.35 -23.06
CA SER A 316 21.58 27.26 -23.92
C SER A 316 22.09 25.81 -24.02
N PRO A 317 22.87 25.43 -25.06
CA PRO A 317 23.36 24.07 -25.34
C PRO A 317 23.92 23.26 -24.16
N ARG A 318 24.38 23.90 -23.09
CA ARG A 318 25.05 23.26 -21.94
C ARG A 318 24.45 23.61 -20.58
N HIS A 319 23.36 24.37 -20.55
CA HIS A 319 22.73 24.77 -19.31
C HIS A 319 21.26 24.39 -19.36
N TYR A 320 20.87 23.54 -18.43
CA TYR A 320 19.49 23.20 -18.17
C TYR A 320 19.06 23.86 -16.86
N THR A 321 17.80 24.26 -16.79
CA THR A 321 17.12 24.66 -15.55
C THR A 321 15.94 23.75 -15.34
N CYS A 322 15.61 23.47 -14.08
CA CYS A 322 14.42 22.70 -13.72
C CYS A 322 13.52 23.59 -12.87
N HIS A 323 12.26 23.69 -13.30
CA HIS A 323 11.21 24.46 -12.66
C HIS A 323 10.13 23.48 -12.20
N ILE A 324 9.67 23.62 -10.97
CA ILE A 324 8.64 22.77 -10.38
C ILE A 324 7.38 23.63 -10.21
N HIS A 325 6.38 23.39 -11.05
CA HIS A 325 5.10 24.08 -11.04
C HIS A 325 4.19 23.47 -9.98
N LEU A 326 3.60 24.33 -9.13
CA LEU A 326 2.64 23.98 -8.09
C LEU A 326 1.24 24.44 -8.52
N LEU A 327 0.44 23.50 -8.99
CA LEU A 327 -0.86 23.74 -9.58
C LEU A 327 -1.96 23.09 -8.74
N THR A 328 -3.20 23.53 -8.90
CA THR A 328 -4.36 22.80 -8.40
C THR A 328 -4.63 21.58 -9.28
N LEU A 329 -4.92 20.42 -8.70
CA LEU A 329 -5.29 19.22 -9.46
C LEU A 329 -6.67 19.34 -10.12
N SER A 330 -7.58 20.09 -9.50
CA SER A 330 -8.94 20.32 -9.98
C SER A 330 -8.97 21.22 -11.23
N THR A 331 -8.24 22.35 -11.21
CA THR A 331 -8.32 23.39 -12.25
C THR A 331 -7.05 23.60 -13.08
N PHE A 332 -5.94 22.97 -12.72
CA PHE A 332 -4.60 23.19 -13.28
C PHE A 332 -4.10 24.64 -13.24
N GLN A 333 -4.72 25.48 -12.40
CA GLN A 333 -4.27 26.85 -12.15
C GLN A 333 -3.22 26.89 -11.03
N PRO A 334 -2.43 27.97 -10.90
CA PRO A 334 -1.49 28.12 -9.80
C PRO A 334 -2.13 27.87 -8.42
N HIS A 335 -1.51 27.01 -7.61
CA HIS A 335 -2.13 26.52 -6.38
C HIS A 335 -2.32 27.66 -5.36
N PRO A 336 -3.53 27.93 -4.82
CA PRO A 336 -3.81 29.12 -4.02
C PRO A 336 -3.08 29.15 -2.66
N LYS A 337 -2.71 27.98 -2.11
CA LYS A 337 -1.90 27.91 -0.88
C LYS A 337 -0.39 28.10 -1.11
N ALA A 338 0.08 28.10 -2.35
CA ALA A 338 1.50 28.29 -2.65
C ALA A 338 1.78 29.79 -2.79
N ALA A 339 2.62 30.35 -1.92
CA ALA A 339 3.10 31.72 -2.05
C ALA A 339 3.95 31.91 -3.32
N GLN A 340 4.66 30.86 -3.74
CA GLN A 340 5.42 30.79 -4.97
C GLN A 340 4.97 29.58 -5.78
N HIS A 341 4.36 29.81 -6.93
CA HIS A 341 3.78 28.75 -7.75
C HIS A 341 4.80 28.00 -8.62
N ILE A 342 6.03 28.52 -8.74
CA ILE A 342 7.11 27.88 -9.50
C ILE A 342 8.34 27.84 -8.60
N LEU A 343 8.77 26.64 -8.20
CA LEU A 343 9.99 26.46 -7.42
C LEU A 343 11.16 26.19 -8.36
N ASP A 344 12.23 26.95 -8.21
CA ASP A 344 13.44 26.75 -8.99
C ASP A 344 14.35 25.72 -8.34
N TRP A 345 14.89 24.82 -9.16
CA TRP A 345 15.93 23.90 -8.70
C TRP A 345 17.19 24.70 -8.30
N PRO A 346 17.77 24.49 -7.11
CA PRO A 346 18.76 25.41 -6.53
C PRO A 346 20.14 25.38 -7.21
N VAL A 347 20.36 24.52 -8.20
CA VAL A 347 21.67 24.34 -8.85
C VAL A 347 21.50 24.23 -10.36
N GLN A 348 22.32 24.94 -11.13
CA GLN A 348 22.33 24.78 -12.59
C GLN A 348 22.66 23.34 -13.00
N LEU A 349 21.95 22.85 -14.01
CA LEU A 349 22.06 21.49 -14.49
C LEU A 349 22.92 21.49 -15.75
N HIS A 350 23.96 20.66 -15.77
CA HIS A 350 24.85 20.53 -16.94
C HIS A 350 24.37 19.45 -17.92
N THR A 351 23.44 18.61 -17.48
CA THR A 351 22.87 17.51 -18.24
C THR A 351 21.36 17.53 -18.08
N ARG A 352 20.65 16.93 -19.05
CA ARG A 352 19.22 16.65 -18.91
C ARG A 352 19.01 15.75 -17.68
N ILE A 353 17.93 15.98 -16.96
CA ILE A 353 17.52 15.13 -15.84
C ILE A 353 17.06 13.78 -16.40
N SER A 354 17.58 12.69 -15.84
CA SER A 354 17.16 11.33 -16.24
C SER A 354 15.86 10.92 -15.56
N SER A 355 15.72 11.20 -14.26
CA SER A 355 14.50 10.90 -13.51
C SER A 355 14.42 11.74 -12.23
N LEU A 356 13.18 11.99 -11.80
CA LEU A 356 12.86 12.62 -10.53
C LEU A 356 12.09 11.62 -9.67
N GLY A 357 12.31 11.67 -8.36
CA GLY A 357 11.47 10.99 -7.38
C GLY A 357 10.80 12.03 -6.51
N PHE A 358 9.48 11.96 -6.36
CA PHE A 358 8.71 12.90 -5.54
C PHE A 358 8.22 12.25 -4.26
N GLN A 359 8.16 13.04 -3.19
CA GLN A 359 7.41 12.73 -1.98
C GLN A 359 6.73 14.01 -1.49
N ILE A 360 5.41 13.97 -1.34
CA ILE A 360 4.61 15.06 -0.79
C ILE A 360 4.10 14.64 0.59
N CYS A 361 4.31 15.47 1.60
CA CYS A 361 3.93 15.18 2.97
C CYS A 361 3.57 16.49 3.68
N ASP A 362 2.26 16.68 3.90
CA ASP A 362 1.72 17.93 4.45
C ASP A 362 2.22 19.14 3.61
N ASP A 363 2.89 20.10 4.25
CA ASP A 363 3.48 21.29 3.60
C ASP A 363 4.86 21.01 2.96
N GLY A 364 5.39 19.80 3.08
CA GLY A 364 6.70 19.40 2.55
C GLY A 364 6.61 18.79 1.17
N LEU A 365 7.40 19.33 0.23
CA LEU A 365 7.63 18.74 -1.09
C LEU A 365 9.11 18.36 -1.21
N TYR A 366 9.40 17.11 -1.51
CA TYR A 366 10.75 16.59 -1.67
C TYR A 366 10.93 15.99 -3.04
N VAL A 367 12.07 16.31 -3.65
CA VAL A 367 12.42 15.86 -5.00
C VAL A 367 13.85 15.34 -5.00
N LEU A 368 14.01 14.06 -5.31
CA LEU A 368 15.30 13.44 -5.57
C LEU A 368 15.57 13.46 -7.07
N ARG A 369 16.68 14.07 -7.47
CA ARG A 369 17.20 13.95 -8.83
C ARG A 369 18.23 12.83 -8.89
N ASN A 370 17.89 11.75 -9.57
CA ASN A 370 18.82 10.68 -9.90
C ASN A 370 19.59 11.07 -11.16
N ASN A 371 20.89 10.76 -11.23
CA ASN A 371 21.69 11.08 -12.40
C ASN A 371 22.48 9.86 -12.91
N SER A 372 22.33 9.55 -14.19
CA SER A 372 23.03 8.45 -14.88
C SER A 372 24.35 8.86 -15.56
N SER A 373 24.69 10.15 -15.58
CA SER A 373 25.74 10.73 -16.43
C SER A 373 26.91 11.38 -15.66
N GLY A 374 27.20 10.89 -14.46
CA GLY A 374 28.36 11.30 -13.66
C GLY A 374 28.16 12.58 -12.83
N ALA A 375 27.04 13.29 -12.95
CA ALA A 375 26.68 14.28 -11.94
C ALA A 375 26.15 13.59 -10.68
N LYS A 376 26.37 14.18 -9.50
CA LYS A 376 25.94 13.58 -8.23
C LYS A 376 24.42 13.64 -8.07
N ASP A 377 23.82 12.63 -7.45
CA ASP A 377 22.42 12.70 -7.05
C ASP A 377 22.18 13.89 -6.10
N HIS A 378 20.97 14.40 -6.08
CA HIS A 378 20.65 15.56 -5.26
C HIS A 378 19.19 15.51 -4.79
N LEU A 379 19.01 15.37 -3.49
CA LEU A 379 17.72 15.48 -2.82
C LEU A 379 17.52 16.91 -2.36
N VAL A 380 16.40 17.50 -2.76
CA VAL A 380 16.01 18.87 -2.41
C VAL A 380 14.61 18.83 -1.84
N GLY A 381 14.32 19.65 -0.84
CA GLY A 381 12.98 19.75 -0.29
C GLY A 381 12.61 21.17 0.09
N TRP A 382 11.34 21.48 -0.11
CA TRP A 382 10.74 22.79 0.09
C TRP A 382 9.57 22.68 1.04
N GLN A 383 9.30 23.77 1.76
CA GLN A 383 7.98 24.00 2.32
C GLN A 383 7.12 24.65 1.21
N TRP A 384 6.41 23.83 0.44
CA TRP A 384 5.81 24.24 -0.84
C TRP A 384 4.77 25.36 -0.70
N THR A 385 4.09 25.43 0.44
CA THR A 385 3.14 26.52 0.75
C THR A 385 3.80 27.90 0.81
N THR A 386 5.08 27.95 1.19
CA THR A 386 5.84 29.19 1.33
C THR A 386 6.85 29.42 0.22
N GLY A 387 7.18 28.38 -0.57
CA GLY A 387 8.29 28.40 -1.52
C GLY A 387 9.68 28.23 -0.90
N ARG A 388 9.79 28.25 0.43
CA ARG A 388 11.06 28.20 1.14
C ARG A 388 11.80 26.89 0.89
N LEU A 389 13.05 26.99 0.45
CA LEU A 389 13.97 25.86 0.34
C LEU A 389 14.39 25.40 1.75
N ALA A 390 13.88 24.26 2.18
CA ALA A 390 14.06 23.78 3.55
C ALA A 390 15.25 22.84 3.70
N VAL A 391 15.53 22.00 2.69
CA VAL A 391 16.55 20.96 2.79
C VAL A 391 17.29 20.74 1.49
N THR A 392 18.60 20.49 1.59
CA THR A 392 19.41 19.96 0.50
C THR A 392 20.31 18.84 1.02
N LEU A 393 20.41 17.76 0.24
CA LEU A 393 21.27 16.62 0.57
C LEU A 393 21.88 16.04 -0.70
N LYS A 394 23.20 15.88 -0.68
CA LYS A 394 23.96 15.17 -1.72
C LYS A 394 24.50 13.87 -1.12
N PRO A 395 24.61 12.79 -1.90
CA PRO A 395 25.25 11.60 -1.41
C PRO A 395 26.73 11.87 -1.11
N PRO A 396 27.32 11.12 -0.16
CA PRO A 396 28.77 11.05 -0.03
C PRO A 396 29.44 10.71 -1.36
N THR A 397 30.71 11.10 -1.56
CA THR A 397 31.43 10.94 -2.84
C THR A 397 31.45 9.52 -3.40
N VAL A 398 31.31 8.50 -2.54
CA VAL A 398 31.38 7.08 -2.89
C VAL A 398 30.03 6.36 -2.70
N SER A 399 28.94 7.11 -2.82
CA SER A 399 27.57 6.62 -2.62
C SER A 399 26.65 7.19 -3.68
N THR A 400 25.61 6.44 -4.02
CA THR A 400 24.50 6.90 -4.86
C THR A 400 23.21 6.92 -4.05
N PHE A 401 22.28 7.79 -4.43
CA PHE A 401 20.90 7.75 -3.96
C PHE A 401 20.02 7.29 -5.11
N GLU A 402 19.32 6.18 -4.93
CA GLU A 402 18.51 5.61 -6.00
C GLU A 402 17.02 5.90 -5.83
N SER A 403 16.58 6.03 -4.59
CA SER A 403 15.19 6.27 -4.21
C SER A 403 15.17 6.84 -2.79
N PHE A 404 14.02 7.32 -2.34
CA PHE A 404 13.82 7.75 -0.96
C PHE A 404 12.33 7.71 -0.59
N ILE A 405 12.06 7.62 0.72
CA ILE A 405 10.72 7.78 1.28
C ILE A 405 10.75 8.67 2.51
N LEU A 406 9.62 9.26 2.84
CA LEU A 406 9.43 10.00 4.10
C LEU A 406 8.98 9.06 5.22
N LEU A 407 9.71 9.09 6.34
CA LEU A 407 9.29 8.45 7.59
C LEU A 407 8.38 9.38 8.40
N THR A 408 8.67 10.67 8.39
CA THR A 408 7.88 11.75 9.01
C THR A 408 8.02 12.99 8.11
N PRO A 409 7.28 14.09 8.36
CA PRO A 409 7.42 15.32 7.58
C PRO A 409 8.83 15.89 7.58
N THR A 410 9.71 15.51 8.50
CA THR A 410 11.10 16.00 8.57
C THR A 410 12.15 14.91 8.72
N SER A 411 11.85 13.71 8.24
CA SER A 411 12.82 12.61 8.21
C SER A 411 12.56 11.67 7.05
N PHE A 412 13.63 11.16 6.45
CA PHE A 412 13.55 10.27 5.31
C PHE A 412 14.51 9.08 5.43
N LEU A 413 14.17 8.02 4.70
CA LEU A 413 14.96 6.80 4.54
C LEU A 413 15.46 6.75 3.10
N ILE A 414 16.76 6.55 2.91
CA ILE A 414 17.40 6.50 1.59
C ILE A 414 18.20 5.21 1.44
N PRO A 415 17.83 4.30 0.51
CA PRO A 415 18.73 3.25 0.06
C PRO A 415 19.93 3.82 -0.67
N SER A 416 21.11 3.27 -0.38
CA SER A 416 22.36 3.66 -1.03
C SER A 416 23.26 2.46 -1.30
N VAL A 417 23.84 2.45 -2.48
CA VAL A 417 24.97 1.58 -2.81
C VAL A 417 26.25 2.36 -2.56
N ARG A 418 27.09 1.84 -1.67
CA ARG A 418 28.38 2.44 -1.32
C ARG A 418 29.52 1.67 -1.95
N THR A 419 30.38 2.37 -2.68
CA THR A 419 31.61 1.85 -3.29
C THR A 419 32.83 2.12 -2.41
N ARG A 420 33.80 1.20 -2.41
CA ARG A 420 35.06 1.32 -1.68
C ARG A 420 36.15 0.62 -2.48
N LEU A 421 37.37 1.12 -2.47
CA LEU A 421 38.50 0.36 -3.01
C LEU A 421 38.77 -0.86 -2.13
N ARG A 422 39.06 -2.00 -2.76
CA ARG A 422 39.54 -3.21 -2.11
C ARG A 422 40.83 -2.91 -1.32
N PRO A 423 40.91 -3.27 -0.03
CA PRO A 423 42.12 -3.03 0.78
C PRO A 423 43.38 -3.70 0.21
N ASP A 424 43.19 -4.76 -0.58
CA ASP A 424 44.21 -5.56 -1.25
C ASP A 424 44.49 -5.12 -2.69
N SER A 425 43.82 -4.10 -3.21
CA SER A 425 44.16 -3.55 -4.54
C SER A 425 45.57 -2.96 -4.50
N LEU A 426 46.43 -3.46 -5.40
CA LEU A 426 47.81 -3.01 -5.59
C LEU A 426 47.89 -1.66 -6.32
N ILE A 427 46.76 -1.18 -6.85
CA ILE A 427 46.67 -0.04 -7.73
C ILE A 427 46.01 1.10 -6.93
N GLN A 428 46.81 1.78 -6.10
CA GLN A 428 46.33 3.00 -5.42
C GLN A 428 46.16 4.19 -6.37
N ASP A 429 46.80 4.15 -7.55
CA ASP A 429 46.90 5.30 -8.45
C ASP A 429 45.98 5.25 -9.69
N ASP A 430 45.40 4.09 -10.03
CA ASP A 430 44.49 3.94 -11.18
C ASP A 430 43.11 3.41 -10.73
N LEU A 431 42.24 4.34 -10.32
CA LEU A 431 40.84 4.07 -9.93
C LEU A 431 39.94 3.64 -11.11
N ALA A 432 40.50 3.38 -12.30
CA ALA A 432 39.71 3.12 -13.50
C ALA A 432 39.09 1.70 -13.54
N ASP A 433 39.65 0.71 -12.84
CA ASP A 433 39.08 -0.64 -12.85
C ASP A 433 37.97 -0.81 -11.81
N ALA A 434 36.73 -0.98 -12.27
CA ALA A 434 35.58 -1.21 -11.42
C ALA A 434 35.66 -2.55 -10.65
N ARG A 435 36.52 -3.50 -11.06
CA ARG A 435 36.73 -4.79 -10.38
C ARG A 435 37.43 -4.65 -9.03
N ASP A 436 38.18 -3.58 -8.83
CA ASP A 436 38.84 -3.26 -7.57
C ASP A 436 37.88 -2.63 -6.55
N LEU A 437 36.61 -2.45 -6.92
CA LEU A 437 35.58 -1.90 -6.05
C LEU A 437 34.86 -2.99 -5.26
N ILE A 438 34.62 -2.71 -3.98
CA ILE A 438 33.68 -3.40 -3.12
C ILE A 438 32.43 -2.54 -3.05
N PHE A 439 31.28 -3.13 -3.37
CA PHE A 439 29.99 -2.48 -3.21
C PHE A 439 29.31 -3.05 -1.97
N THR A 440 28.63 -2.17 -1.22
CA THR A 440 27.85 -2.55 -0.04
C THR A 440 26.55 -1.78 -0.04
N HIS A 441 25.47 -2.44 0.39
CA HIS A 441 24.12 -1.89 0.37
C HIS A 441 23.73 -1.41 1.76
N HIS A 442 23.18 -0.20 1.84
CA HIS A 442 22.84 0.45 3.10
C HIS A 442 21.49 1.15 3.03
N LEU A 443 20.82 1.27 4.18
CA LEU A 443 19.76 2.26 4.38
C LEU A 443 20.26 3.38 5.27
N HIS A 444 20.09 4.61 4.81
CA HIS A 444 20.43 5.81 5.56
C HIS A 444 19.17 6.46 6.13
N ILE A 445 19.17 6.72 7.43
CA ILE A 445 18.11 7.50 8.09
C ILE A 445 18.62 8.91 8.29
N TYR A 446 17.90 9.89 7.76
CA TYR A 446 18.17 11.31 7.98
C TYR A 446 16.99 11.98 8.63
N ALA A 447 17.26 13.01 9.42
CA ALA A 447 16.22 13.85 10.01
C ALA A 447 16.70 15.30 10.14
N PHE A 448 15.75 16.22 10.19
CA PHE A 448 16.00 17.63 10.39
C PHE A 448 14.86 18.27 11.22
N PRO A 449 15.03 19.51 11.71
CA PRO A 449 14.05 20.15 12.56
C PRO A 449 12.68 20.34 11.87
N PRO A 450 11.56 20.29 12.60
CA PRO A 450 10.23 20.63 12.08
C PRO A 450 10.21 21.99 11.38
N PHE A 451 9.45 22.14 10.28
CA PHE A 451 9.31 23.44 9.59
C PHE A 451 8.87 24.55 10.54
N SER A 452 7.97 24.24 11.49
CA SER A 452 7.50 25.18 12.53
C SER A 452 8.61 25.71 13.44
N SER A 453 9.69 24.96 13.66
CA SER A 453 10.83 25.41 14.48
C SER A 453 11.62 26.54 13.80
N THR A 454 11.44 26.70 12.50
CA THR A 454 12.12 27.70 11.68
C THR A 454 11.21 28.84 11.26
N ALA A 455 9.97 28.84 11.74
CA ALA A 455 8.91 29.78 11.37
C ALA A 455 8.96 31.10 12.16
N ALA A 456 10.12 31.50 12.69
CA ALA A 456 10.27 32.90 13.07
C ALA A 456 9.99 33.70 11.79
N PRO A 457 8.94 34.55 11.75
CA PRO A 457 8.60 35.29 10.54
C PRO A 457 9.86 36.04 10.13
N VAL A 458 10.33 35.75 8.91
CA VAL A 458 11.48 36.44 8.33
C VAL A 458 11.12 37.92 8.39
N LYS A 459 11.83 38.68 9.23
CA LYS A 459 11.57 40.12 9.33
C LYS A 459 11.82 40.68 7.95
N GLU A 460 10.91 41.53 7.48
CA GLU A 460 11.02 42.17 6.18
C GLU A 460 12.42 42.81 6.04
N GLY A 461 13.22 42.31 5.09
CA GLY A 461 14.60 42.75 4.85
C GLY A 461 15.72 41.85 5.39
N GLU A 462 15.43 40.82 6.20
CA GLU A 462 16.43 39.80 6.57
C GLU A 462 16.54 38.72 5.47
N PRO A 463 17.75 38.25 5.13
CA PRO A 463 17.92 37.19 4.15
C PRO A 463 17.28 35.90 4.65
N GLU A 464 16.65 35.15 3.74
CA GLU A 464 16.09 33.84 4.09
C GLU A 464 17.18 32.93 4.68
N PRO A 465 16.86 32.19 5.76
CA PRO A 465 17.81 31.26 6.35
C PRO A 465 18.20 30.19 5.32
N PRO A 466 19.48 29.78 5.26
CA PRO A 466 19.92 28.76 4.33
C PRO A 466 19.21 27.43 4.58
N ALA A 467 19.09 26.64 3.53
CA ALA A 467 18.54 25.29 3.60
C ALA A 467 19.29 24.43 4.63
N HIS A 468 18.56 23.63 5.41
CA HIS A 468 19.17 22.71 6.35
C HIS A 468 19.92 21.60 5.62
N THR A 469 21.08 21.24 6.17
CA THR A 469 21.72 19.95 5.87
C THR A 469 21.18 18.93 6.88
N PRO A 470 20.48 17.88 6.43
CA PRO A 470 19.90 16.87 7.32
C PRO A 470 20.95 16.18 8.18
N THR A 471 20.58 15.90 9.43
CA THR A 471 21.41 15.11 10.31
C THR A 471 21.32 13.64 9.94
N HIS A 472 22.46 13.01 9.70
CA HIS A 472 22.55 11.58 9.44
C HIS A 472 22.39 10.81 10.76
N ILE A 473 21.23 10.20 10.96
CA ILE A 473 20.81 9.60 12.23
C ILE A 473 21.38 8.19 12.40
N ALA A 474 21.31 7.37 11.37
CA ALA A 474 21.80 5.99 11.42
C ALA A 474 22.05 5.44 10.02
N VAL A 475 22.96 4.46 9.94
CA VAL A 475 23.19 3.61 8.77
C VAL A 475 22.75 2.20 9.14
N ILE A 476 22.04 1.51 8.25
CA ILE A 476 21.64 0.11 8.44
C ILE A 476 22.30 -0.72 7.35
N ASP A 477 23.13 -1.69 7.75
CA ASP A 477 23.74 -2.63 6.82
C ASP A 477 22.66 -3.58 6.27
N LEU A 478 22.65 -3.78 4.95
CA LEU A 478 21.78 -4.73 4.24
C LEU A 478 22.55 -6.01 3.87
N PRO A 479 21.86 -7.08 3.44
CA PRO A 479 22.51 -8.31 3.00
C PRO A 479 23.54 -8.09 1.89
N GLU A 480 24.59 -8.90 1.89
CA GLU A 480 25.64 -8.86 0.89
C GLU A 480 25.22 -9.58 -0.40
N PHE A 481 25.54 -8.94 -1.53
CA PHE A 481 25.36 -9.50 -2.85
C PHE A 481 26.73 -9.79 -3.48
N HIS A 482 26.83 -10.94 -4.14
CA HIS A 482 27.93 -11.25 -5.01
C HIS A 482 27.84 -10.39 -6.26
N ILE A 483 28.94 -9.72 -6.57
CA ILE A 483 29.07 -8.80 -7.68
C ILE A 483 30.24 -9.29 -8.50
N ASP A 484 29.98 -9.52 -9.77
CA ASP A 484 30.95 -10.01 -10.73
C ASP A 484 30.73 -9.25 -12.04
N LEU A 485 31.52 -8.21 -12.26
CA LEU A 485 31.39 -7.37 -13.46
C LEU A 485 31.83 -8.11 -14.73
N ASP A 486 32.53 -9.24 -14.62
CA ASP A 486 32.95 -10.05 -15.76
C ASP A 486 31.84 -10.99 -16.22
N GLU A 487 30.96 -11.37 -15.30
CA GLU A 487 29.74 -12.15 -15.59
C GLU A 487 28.51 -11.25 -15.85
N ASP A 488 28.72 -9.95 -16.03
CA ASP A 488 27.68 -8.92 -16.15
C ASP A 488 26.75 -8.85 -14.92
N LEU A 489 27.27 -9.12 -13.72
CA LEU A 489 26.52 -9.08 -12.47
C LEU A 489 26.85 -7.81 -11.65
N PRO A 490 26.27 -6.64 -11.98
CA PRO A 490 26.46 -5.40 -11.24
C PRO A 490 25.85 -5.46 -9.83
N PRO A 491 26.20 -4.52 -8.94
CA PRO A 491 25.48 -4.33 -7.68
C PRO A 491 23.96 -4.19 -7.93
N PRO A 492 23.12 -4.89 -7.14
CA PRO A 492 21.67 -4.68 -7.23
C PRO A 492 21.30 -3.23 -6.99
N ARG A 493 20.39 -2.75 -7.83
CA ARG A 493 19.75 -1.45 -7.65
C ARG A 493 18.66 -1.55 -6.60
N MET A 494 18.46 -0.48 -5.84
CA MET A 494 17.51 -0.43 -4.74
C MET A 494 16.48 0.67 -4.91
N THR A 495 15.19 0.32 -4.88
CA THR A 495 14.09 1.28 -4.76
C THR A 495 13.42 1.09 -3.41
N VAL A 496 12.91 2.18 -2.84
CA VAL A 496 12.15 2.13 -1.59
C VAL A 496 10.81 2.81 -1.79
N ARG A 497 9.76 2.25 -1.19
CA ARG A 497 8.39 2.76 -1.35
C ARG A 497 7.57 2.60 -0.06
N THR A 498 6.69 3.56 0.17
CA THR A 498 5.62 3.53 1.17
C THR A 498 4.52 4.46 0.67
N ASP A 499 3.29 3.98 0.58
CA ASP A 499 2.16 4.82 0.21
C ASP A 499 0.99 4.63 1.18
N PRO A 500 0.18 5.69 1.40
CA PRO A 500 0.54 7.06 1.09
C PRO A 500 1.76 7.50 1.93
N PRO A 501 2.47 8.57 1.54
CA PRO A 501 3.42 9.25 2.42
C PRO A 501 2.76 9.61 3.77
N PRO A 502 3.53 9.76 4.88
CA PRO A 502 2.95 10.17 6.16
C PRO A 502 2.14 11.46 6.00
N ARG A 503 0.91 11.50 6.52
CA ARG A 503 0.08 12.71 6.58
C ARG A 503 -0.31 13.02 8.01
N HIS A 504 0.02 14.22 8.49
CA HIS A 504 -0.44 14.72 9.78
C HIS A 504 -1.57 15.74 9.61
N GLN A 505 -1.69 16.33 8.42
CA GLN A 505 -2.84 17.11 8.02
C GLN A 505 -3.88 16.20 7.36
N PHE A 506 -5.14 16.42 7.70
CA PHE A 506 -6.23 15.67 7.12
C PHE A 506 -6.57 16.21 5.71
N PRO A 507 -6.78 15.33 4.72
CA PRO A 507 -7.21 15.69 3.38
C PRO A 507 -8.58 16.38 3.45
N GLN A 508 -8.75 17.39 2.61
CA GLN A 508 -9.96 18.22 2.51
C GLN A 508 -10.59 18.14 1.12
N TYR A 509 -9.94 17.44 0.19
CA TYR A 509 -10.36 17.33 -1.20
C TYR A 509 -10.52 15.85 -1.63
N PRO A 510 -11.39 15.57 -2.61
CA PRO A 510 -12.37 16.51 -3.19
C PRO A 510 -13.43 16.91 -2.16
N LEU A 511 -13.98 18.13 -2.29
CA LEU A 511 -14.94 18.69 -1.30
C LEU A 511 -16.24 17.88 -1.21
N GLU A 512 -16.64 17.23 -2.29
CA GLU A 512 -17.87 16.44 -2.38
C GLU A 512 -17.73 15.07 -1.73
N ASN A 513 -16.52 14.47 -1.82
CA ASN A 513 -16.26 13.13 -1.32
C ASN A 513 -14.94 13.10 -0.54
N ILE A 514 -14.94 13.75 0.62
CA ILE A 514 -13.79 13.78 1.53
C ILE A 514 -13.52 12.36 2.03
N GLN A 515 -12.28 11.89 1.84
CA GLN A 515 -11.84 10.59 2.31
C GLN A 515 -12.10 10.43 3.82
N GLN A 516 -12.89 9.41 4.17
CA GLN A 516 -13.37 9.19 5.53
C GLN A 516 -12.30 8.61 6.45
N PHE A 517 -11.47 7.71 5.92
CA PHE A 517 -10.50 6.94 6.69
C PHE A 517 -9.11 7.11 6.08
N ILE A 518 -8.15 7.52 6.90
CA ILE A 518 -6.79 7.82 6.46
C ILE A 518 -5.82 6.89 7.19
N PRO A 519 -4.77 6.38 6.53
CA PRO A 519 -3.71 5.64 7.20
C PRO A 519 -3.09 6.44 8.34
N ASP A 520 -2.87 5.79 9.48
CA ASP A 520 -2.08 6.37 10.56
C ASP A 520 -0.65 6.65 10.06
N PRO A 521 -0.15 7.90 10.12
CA PRO A 521 1.15 8.28 9.56
C PRO A 521 2.34 7.54 10.17
N GLU A 522 2.20 7.00 11.39
CA GLU A 522 3.26 6.21 12.04
C GLU A 522 3.20 4.72 11.69
N SER A 523 2.13 4.32 11.01
CA SER A 523 1.85 2.95 10.62
C SER A 523 2.23 2.66 9.16
N GLY A 524 1.93 1.45 8.71
CA GLY A 524 2.17 1.01 7.34
C GLY A 524 3.45 0.20 7.15
N ILE A 525 3.64 -0.26 5.93
CA ILE A 525 4.80 -1.00 5.48
C ILE A 525 5.68 -0.16 4.56
N ILE A 526 6.98 -0.40 4.68
CA ILE A 526 8.01 0.06 3.77
C ILE A 526 8.46 -1.15 2.98
N ILE A 527 8.53 -0.97 1.67
CA ILE A 527 8.95 -1.96 0.70
C ILE A 527 10.29 -1.48 0.14
N LEU A 528 11.29 -2.35 0.20
CA LEU A 528 12.60 -2.12 -0.41
C LEU A 528 12.83 -3.24 -1.42
N GLU A 529 13.06 -2.87 -2.67
CA GLU A 529 13.21 -3.79 -3.78
C GLU A 529 14.67 -3.83 -4.22
N PHE A 530 15.13 -5.00 -4.68
CA PHE A 530 16.50 -5.21 -5.14
C PHE A 530 16.46 -5.78 -6.55
N TYR A 531 16.74 -4.94 -7.54
CA TYR A 531 16.79 -5.33 -8.95
C TYR A 531 18.20 -5.74 -9.32
N CYS A 532 18.39 -7.02 -9.61
CA CYS A 532 19.67 -7.54 -10.07
C CYS A 532 19.71 -7.45 -11.61
N GLN A 533 20.29 -6.36 -12.12
CA GLN A 533 20.47 -6.11 -13.57
C GLN A 533 21.54 -7.05 -14.18
N PRO A 534 21.54 -7.30 -15.51
CA PRO A 534 21.29 -8.62 -16.09
C PRO A 534 22.42 -9.64 -15.94
N PHE A 535 22.08 -10.80 -15.37
CA PHE A 535 22.73 -12.07 -15.67
C PHE A 535 22.65 -12.31 -17.19
N ASN A 536 23.78 -12.63 -17.85
CA ASN A 536 23.85 -13.05 -19.25
C ASN A 536 22.63 -13.89 -19.70
N LEU A 537 22.06 -13.58 -20.88
CA LEU A 537 20.88 -14.21 -21.53
C LEU A 537 20.94 -15.75 -21.67
N ASN A 538 22.03 -16.38 -21.24
CA ASN A 538 22.29 -17.81 -21.39
C ASN A 538 21.68 -18.68 -20.28
N PHE A 539 21.12 -18.11 -19.22
CA PHE A 539 20.29 -18.88 -18.27
C PHE A 539 18.86 -18.93 -18.80
N GLY A 540 18.43 -20.11 -19.26
CA GLY A 540 17.20 -20.33 -20.04
C GLY A 540 15.86 -19.94 -19.41
N ASN A 541 15.83 -19.18 -18.32
CA ASN A 541 14.65 -18.54 -17.77
C ASN A 541 14.88 -17.02 -17.81
N ASN A 542 14.07 -16.29 -18.57
CA ASN A 542 14.12 -14.82 -18.72
C ASN A 542 13.85 -14.02 -17.42
N ILE A 543 13.80 -14.66 -16.26
CA ILE A 543 13.42 -14.03 -14.99
C ILE A 543 14.67 -13.47 -14.33
N LYS A 544 14.74 -12.14 -14.23
CA LYS A 544 15.80 -11.43 -13.51
C LYS A 544 15.61 -11.66 -12.00
N PRO A 545 16.67 -11.97 -11.25
CA PRO A 545 16.56 -12.08 -9.79
C PRO A 545 16.07 -10.77 -9.19
N HIS A 546 14.94 -10.84 -8.50
CA HIS A 546 14.32 -9.72 -7.82
C HIS A 546 13.97 -10.14 -6.39
N TYR A 547 14.44 -9.33 -5.44
CA TYR A 547 14.19 -9.56 -4.03
C TYR A 547 13.39 -8.39 -3.45
N VAL A 548 12.52 -8.69 -2.50
CA VAL A 548 11.68 -7.69 -1.84
C VAL A 548 11.85 -7.82 -0.33
N MET A 549 12.14 -6.69 0.32
CA MET A 549 12.20 -6.57 1.77
C MET A 549 11.04 -5.72 2.30
N PHE A 550 10.24 -6.29 3.20
CA PHE A 550 9.18 -5.58 3.92
C PHE A 550 9.62 -5.22 5.32
N SER A 551 9.25 -4.03 5.78
CA SER A 551 9.40 -3.61 7.17
C SER A 551 8.22 -2.76 7.59
N LEU A 552 7.74 -2.92 8.82
CA LEU A 552 6.81 -1.93 9.38
C LEU A 552 7.51 -0.58 9.53
N LYS A 553 6.82 0.52 9.23
CA LYS A 553 7.36 1.89 9.35
C LYS A 553 7.92 2.18 10.73
N LYS A 554 7.19 1.75 11.77
CA LYS A 554 7.58 1.83 13.18
C LYS A 554 8.97 1.25 13.49
N THR A 555 9.45 0.29 12.68
CA THR A 555 10.79 -0.31 12.86
C THR A 555 11.87 0.74 12.67
N PHE A 556 11.74 1.63 11.68
CA PHE A 556 12.72 2.68 11.41
C PHE A 556 12.46 3.95 12.21
N LEU A 557 11.18 4.28 12.49
CA LEU A 557 10.82 5.39 13.40
C LEU A 557 11.46 5.25 14.78
N ALA A 558 11.69 4.01 15.25
CA ALA A 558 12.34 3.74 16.52
C ALA A 558 13.80 4.24 16.63
N TYR A 559 14.45 4.59 15.51
CA TYR A 559 15.79 5.15 15.49
C TYR A 559 15.80 6.68 15.41
N LEU A 560 14.66 7.32 15.15
CA LEU A 560 14.58 8.78 15.08
C LEU A 560 14.73 9.39 16.49
N PRO A 561 15.46 10.50 16.61
CA PRO A 561 15.46 11.27 17.84
C PRO A 561 14.08 11.94 18.04
N ALA A 562 13.78 12.34 19.27
CA ALA A 562 12.61 13.19 19.51
C ALA A 562 12.70 14.49 18.66
N PRO A 563 11.57 15.04 18.17
CA PRO A 563 11.58 16.26 17.35
C PRO A 563 12.22 17.48 18.04
N THR A 564 12.25 17.49 19.37
CA THR A 564 12.87 18.53 20.21
C THR A 564 14.34 18.27 20.53
N SER A 565 14.93 17.21 19.96
CA SER A 565 16.31 16.83 20.23
C SER A 565 17.28 17.89 19.69
N PRO A 566 18.26 18.34 20.51
CA PRO A 566 19.34 19.22 20.04
C PRO A 566 20.13 18.63 18.86
N LEU A 567 20.11 17.30 18.69
CA LEU A 567 20.74 16.60 17.57
C LEU A 567 20.25 17.07 16.20
N LEU A 568 19.02 17.59 16.11
CA LEU A 568 18.45 18.08 14.85
C LEU A 568 18.85 19.53 14.55
N LEU A 569 19.17 20.31 15.59
CA LEU A 569 19.43 21.75 15.48
C LEU A 569 20.93 22.07 15.36
N GLN A 570 21.80 21.19 15.86
CA GLN A 570 23.24 21.40 15.87
C GLN A 570 23.94 20.32 15.06
N ALA A 571 24.86 20.73 14.18
CA ALA A 571 25.70 19.79 13.46
C ALA A 571 26.65 19.09 14.44
N PHE A 572 26.47 17.78 14.66
CA PHE A 572 27.40 16.99 15.43
C PHE A 572 28.42 16.31 14.50
N PRO A 573 29.73 16.47 14.73
CA PRO A 573 30.76 15.85 13.88
C PRO A 573 30.89 14.33 14.07
N ARG A 574 29.92 13.68 14.71
CA ARG A 574 29.98 12.24 14.98
C ARG A 574 29.45 11.47 13.78
N PRO A 575 30.13 10.39 13.36
CA PRO A 575 29.58 9.51 12.35
C PRO A 575 28.27 8.91 12.86
N ALA A 576 27.31 8.74 11.95
CA ALA A 576 26.06 8.07 12.27
C ALA A 576 26.34 6.62 12.75
N PRO A 577 25.66 6.15 13.81
CA PRO A 577 25.79 4.77 14.24
C PRO A 577 25.41 3.79 13.12
N VAL A 578 26.20 2.72 13.00
CA VAL A 578 25.92 1.61 12.08
C VAL A 578 25.15 0.52 12.82
N ILE A 579 23.99 0.17 12.28
CA ILE A 579 23.10 -0.88 12.76
C ILE A 579 23.30 -2.09 11.86
N LYS A 580 23.80 -3.17 12.43
CA LYS A 580 24.04 -4.39 11.66
C LYS A 580 22.75 -5.09 11.25
N TRP A 581 22.79 -5.78 10.12
CA TRP A 581 21.69 -6.57 9.58
C TRP A 581 21.03 -7.49 10.62
N GLU A 582 21.80 -8.19 11.45
CA GLU A 582 21.24 -9.16 12.42
C GLU A 582 20.33 -8.51 13.48
N THR A 583 20.48 -7.20 13.69
CA THR A 583 19.62 -6.44 14.61
C THR A 583 18.26 -6.15 14.01
N ILE A 584 18.18 -5.97 12.69
CA ILE A 584 16.93 -5.65 11.98
C ILE A 584 16.28 -6.89 11.35
N ALA A 585 17.07 -7.91 11.02
CA ALA A 585 16.62 -9.11 10.30
C ALA A 585 15.37 -9.77 10.92
N PRO A 586 15.22 -9.89 12.26
CA PRO A 586 13.98 -10.41 12.84
C PRO A 586 12.74 -9.56 12.54
N LYS A 587 12.89 -8.24 12.37
CA LYS A 587 11.81 -7.25 12.25
C LYS A 587 11.44 -6.89 10.82
N VAL A 588 12.19 -7.42 9.85
CA VAL A 588 11.96 -7.23 8.41
C VAL A 588 11.77 -8.58 7.75
N ARG A 589 11.06 -8.64 6.64
CA ARG A 589 10.79 -9.87 5.88
C ARG A 589 11.46 -9.75 4.53
N PHE A 590 12.42 -10.62 4.21
CA PHE A 590 13.15 -10.59 2.94
C PHE A 590 12.83 -11.85 2.11
N ILE A 591 12.23 -11.66 0.94
CA ILE A 591 11.78 -12.73 0.01
C ILE A 591 12.40 -12.53 -1.39
N GLY A 592 12.41 -13.58 -2.22
CA GLY A 592 13.09 -13.63 -3.52
C GLY A 592 13.76 -14.99 -3.77
N PRO A 593 14.44 -15.20 -4.91
CA PRO A 593 14.74 -14.24 -5.98
C PRO A 593 13.65 -14.12 -7.06
N ASP A 594 12.58 -14.90 -6.97
CA ASP A 594 11.59 -15.06 -8.05
C ASP A 594 10.37 -14.16 -7.82
N GLU A 595 10.53 -13.05 -7.10
CA GLU A 595 9.43 -12.11 -6.91
C GLU A 595 9.20 -11.28 -8.18
N PRO A 596 7.96 -11.13 -8.65
CA PRO A 596 7.65 -10.28 -9.81
C PRO A 596 8.08 -8.83 -9.56
N GLU A 597 8.67 -8.21 -10.58
CA GLU A 597 8.98 -6.78 -10.57
C GLU A 597 7.65 -6.01 -10.70
N PRO A 598 7.29 -5.10 -9.79
CA PRO A 598 6.13 -4.26 -9.99
C PRO A 598 6.39 -3.29 -11.14
N SER A 599 5.47 -3.28 -12.08
CA SER A 599 5.51 -2.43 -13.27
C SER A 599 5.06 -1.00 -13.00
N TRP A 600 4.22 -0.76 -11.98
CA TRP A 600 3.59 0.54 -11.71
C TRP A 600 3.82 1.08 -10.29
N VAL A 601 3.32 2.29 -10.08
CA VAL A 601 3.23 2.97 -8.79
C VAL A 601 2.02 2.50 -7.96
N CYS A 602 2.08 2.64 -6.63
CA CYS A 602 0.99 2.38 -5.68
C CYS A 602 0.50 0.92 -5.59
N TYR A 603 1.42 -0.02 -5.71
CA TYR A 603 1.21 -1.42 -5.29
C TYR A 603 1.19 -1.59 -3.76
N VAL A 604 1.35 -0.52 -2.99
CA VAL A 604 1.34 -0.50 -1.53
C VAL A 604 0.31 0.51 -1.05
N TYR A 605 -0.43 0.19 0.01
CA TYR A 605 -1.26 1.16 0.70
C TYR A 605 -1.37 0.80 2.18
N GLY A 606 -0.90 1.68 3.06
CA GLY A 606 -0.86 1.44 4.49
C GLY A 606 -0.04 0.19 4.81
N SER A 607 -0.67 -0.84 5.36
CA SER A 607 -0.01 -2.11 5.73
C SER A 607 -0.18 -3.23 4.70
N ARG A 608 -0.62 -2.91 3.48
CA ARG A 608 -0.92 -3.90 2.43
C ARG A 608 -0.04 -3.71 1.20
N TYR A 609 0.28 -4.82 0.55
CA TYR A 609 1.05 -4.89 -0.68
C TYR A 609 0.35 -5.83 -1.66
N VAL A 610 0.21 -5.44 -2.92
CA VAL A 610 -0.39 -6.26 -3.96
C VAL A 610 0.60 -6.52 -5.07
N VAL A 611 0.59 -7.73 -5.64
CA VAL A 611 1.44 -8.05 -6.78
C VAL A 611 0.82 -9.16 -7.67
N PRO A 612 0.91 -9.04 -9.01
CA PRO A 612 0.52 -10.10 -9.94
C PRO A 612 1.60 -11.19 -10.07
N TYR A 613 1.19 -12.46 -10.13
CA TYR A 613 2.05 -13.60 -10.48
C TYR A 613 1.52 -14.28 -11.74
N ASP A 614 2.29 -14.20 -12.82
CA ASP A 614 1.90 -14.78 -14.10
C ASP A 614 2.10 -16.30 -14.15
N HIS A 615 1.14 -16.98 -14.79
CA HIS A 615 1.15 -18.41 -15.04
C HIS A 615 1.15 -18.65 -16.55
N GLU A 616 2.34 -18.73 -17.14
CA GLU A 616 2.51 -18.92 -18.59
C GLU A 616 1.76 -20.14 -19.13
N ALA A 617 1.67 -21.21 -18.32
CA ALA A 617 1.09 -22.49 -18.73
C ALA A 617 -0.42 -22.42 -19.04
N ASP A 618 -1.15 -21.46 -18.47
CA ASP A 618 -2.60 -21.31 -18.68
C ASP A 618 -3.03 -19.86 -18.94
N GLN A 619 -2.08 -18.98 -19.26
CA GLN A 619 -2.31 -17.58 -19.58
C GLN A 619 -3.17 -16.86 -18.53
N SER A 620 -2.94 -17.19 -17.26
CA SER A 620 -3.65 -16.62 -16.12
C SER A 620 -2.69 -15.88 -15.21
N THR A 621 -3.20 -14.93 -14.45
CA THR A 621 -2.43 -14.21 -13.44
C THR A 621 -3.08 -14.40 -12.08
N THR A 622 -2.28 -14.72 -11.06
CA THR A 622 -2.74 -14.75 -9.68
C THR A 622 -2.36 -13.44 -9.00
N ILE A 623 -3.35 -12.66 -8.59
CA ILE A 623 -3.13 -11.47 -7.80
C ILE A 623 -3.00 -11.89 -6.34
N ARG A 624 -1.87 -11.56 -5.71
CA ARG A 624 -1.63 -11.80 -4.28
C ARG A 624 -1.68 -10.49 -3.51
N LEU A 625 -2.49 -10.45 -2.46
CA LEU A 625 -2.58 -9.33 -1.51
C LEU A 625 -1.95 -9.75 -0.19
N TYR A 626 -0.80 -9.18 0.13
CA TYR A 626 -0.14 -9.29 1.42
C TYR A 626 -0.70 -8.26 2.40
N ASP A 627 -0.97 -8.68 3.64
CA ASP A 627 -1.43 -7.81 4.72
C ASP A 627 -0.54 -8.02 5.96
N PHE A 628 0.16 -6.96 6.32
CA PHE A 628 1.09 -6.89 7.45
C PHE A 628 0.49 -6.19 8.66
N ASP A 629 -0.83 -5.92 8.69
CA ASP A 629 -1.46 -5.31 9.85
C ASP A 629 -1.23 -6.19 11.09
N PRO A 630 -0.50 -5.70 12.12
CA PRO A 630 -0.08 -6.53 13.23
C PRO A 630 -1.23 -7.11 14.05
N LEU A 631 -2.42 -6.51 13.99
CA LEU A 631 -3.58 -6.99 14.72
C LEU A 631 -4.39 -7.97 13.91
N ARG A 632 -4.58 -7.75 12.62
CA ARG A 632 -5.24 -8.75 11.77
C ARG A 632 -4.46 -10.06 11.78
N VAL A 633 -3.13 -9.99 11.67
CA VAL A 633 -2.24 -11.16 11.78
C VAL A 633 -2.36 -11.81 13.16
N ARG A 634 -2.40 -11.02 14.24
CA ARG A 634 -2.56 -11.52 15.61
C ARG A 634 -3.93 -12.16 15.85
N GLN A 635 -4.99 -11.57 15.31
CA GLN A 635 -6.34 -12.13 15.39
C GLN A 635 -6.40 -13.48 14.68
N GLU A 636 -5.78 -13.59 13.50
CA GLU A 636 -5.72 -14.85 12.77
C GLU A 636 -4.92 -15.92 13.55
N LEU A 637 -3.76 -15.54 14.11
CA LEU A 637 -2.98 -16.38 15.03
C LEU A 637 -3.81 -16.89 16.22
N TYR A 638 -4.55 -16.01 16.90
CA TYR A 638 -5.39 -16.39 18.03
C TYR A 638 -6.57 -17.26 17.61
N SER A 639 -7.21 -16.93 16.50
CA SER A 639 -8.36 -17.66 15.96
C SER A 639 -7.96 -19.11 15.67
N ARG A 640 -6.84 -19.32 14.95
CA ARG A 640 -6.31 -20.65 14.67
C ARG A 640 -5.94 -21.40 15.95
N ARG A 641 -5.29 -20.73 16.92
CA ARG A 641 -4.93 -21.36 18.20
C ARG A 641 -6.16 -21.85 18.98
N ASN A 642 -7.25 -21.09 18.98
CA ASN A 642 -8.48 -21.46 19.69
C ASN A 642 -9.21 -22.64 19.02
N ASP A 643 -9.08 -22.79 17.70
CA ASP A 643 -9.63 -23.91 16.95
C ASP A 643 -8.81 -25.22 17.14
N ASN A 644 -7.93 -25.28 18.15
CA ASN A 644 -6.93 -26.33 18.36
C ASN A 644 -6.07 -26.58 17.12
N PHE A 645 -5.84 -25.56 16.29
CA PHE A 645 -4.90 -25.67 15.19
C PHE A 645 -3.49 -25.84 15.77
N ILE A 646 -3.03 -27.09 15.81
CA ILE A 646 -1.64 -27.41 16.14
C ILE A 646 -0.85 -27.04 14.88
N ALA A 647 -0.28 -25.84 14.86
CA ALA A 647 0.80 -25.50 13.96
C ALA A 647 1.83 -26.63 14.06
N ARG A 648 1.94 -27.46 13.02
CA ARG A 648 2.84 -28.61 13.05
C ARG A 648 4.26 -28.04 13.10
N ALA A 649 4.96 -28.23 14.23
CA ALA A 649 6.37 -27.88 14.35
C ALA A 649 7.14 -28.49 13.16
N PRO A 650 8.05 -27.73 12.52
CA PRO A 650 8.59 -28.11 11.23
C PRO A 650 9.41 -29.40 11.34
N GLN A 651 8.87 -30.50 10.80
CA GLN A 651 9.69 -31.66 10.47
C GLN A 651 10.39 -31.39 9.13
N SER A 652 11.71 -31.23 9.18
CA SER A 652 12.66 -31.19 8.05
C SER A 652 12.70 -29.91 7.14
N PRO A 653 13.90 -29.49 6.67
CA PRO A 653 14.17 -28.20 6.02
C PRO A 653 14.17 -28.24 4.47
N ARG A 654 13.48 -29.20 3.83
CA ARG A 654 13.63 -29.43 2.37
C ARG A 654 12.46 -28.98 1.47
N GLY A 655 11.27 -28.72 2.00
CA GLY A 655 10.06 -28.53 1.17
C GLY A 655 9.78 -27.12 0.62
N ILE A 656 10.35 -26.06 1.21
CA ILE A 656 10.06 -24.67 0.80
C ILE A 656 10.68 -24.32 -0.56
N VAL A 657 11.78 -25.00 -0.91
CA VAL A 657 12.65 -24.61 -2.02
C VAL A 657 12.14 -25.10 -3.38
N GLN A 658 11.22 -26.06 -3.46
CA GLN A 658 10.85 -26.65 -4.75
C GLN A 658 9.57 -26.09 -5.38
N ARG A 659 8.76 -25.31 -4.64
CA ARG A 659 7.55 -24.65 -5.15
C ARG A 659 7.64 -23.13 -5.26
N LEU A 660 8.54 -22.50 -4.50
CA LEU A 660 8.89 -21.09 -4.70
C LEU A 660 10.05 -20.90 -5.68
N MET A 661 10.88 -21.94 -5.97
CA MET A 661 11.98 -21.83 -6.97
C MET A 661 11.69 -22.48 -8.33
N PHE A 662 10.52 -23.09 -8.54
CA PHE A 662 10.12 -23.61 -9.86
C PHE A 662 8.63 -23.42 -10.04
N GLY A 663 8.24 -22.39 -10.80
CA GLY A 663 6.91 -22.30 -11.38
C GLY A 663 6.67 -23.53 -12.27
N LEU A 664 5.92 -24.51 -11.78
CA LEU A 664 5.43 -25.60 -12.60
C LEU A 664 3.94 -25.81 -12.37
N SER A 665 3.22 -25.58 -13.47
CA SER A 665 1.86 -25.99 -13.81
C SER A 665 1.43 -27.28 -13.13
N THR A 666 0.32 -27.23 -12.39
CA THR A 666 -0.44 -28.44 -12.04
C THR A 666 -1.60 -28.57 -13.02
N SER A 667 -1.45 -29.44 -14.01
CA SER A 667 -2.55 -29.92 -14.83
C SER A 667 -3.60 -30.61 -13.95
N SER A 668 -4.84 -30.12 -14.03
CA SER A 668 -6.01 -30.74 -13.43
C SER A 668 -6.40 -31.99 -14.22
N ILE A 669 -6.20 -33.17 -13.63
CA ILE A 669 -6.89 -34.39 -14.07
C ILE A 669 -8.34 -34.29 -13.59
N THR A 670 -9.26 -34.25 -14.53
CA THR A 670 -10.70 -34.32 -14.35
C THR A 670 -11.11 -35.69 -13.81
N SER A 671 -11.83 -35.72 -12.68
CA SER A 671 -12.53 -36.91 -12.20
C SER A 671 -13.92 -36.96 -12.82
N LYS A 672 -14.14 -37.90 -13.76
CA LYS A 672 -15.47 -38.37 -14.13
C LYS A 672 -15.98 -39.36 -13.07
N HIS A 673 -17.21 -39.14 -12.65
CA HIS A 673 -18.08 -40.16 -12.06
C HIS A 673 -18.35 -41.26 -13.09
N GLU A 674 -18.18 -42.53 -12.71
CA GLU A 674 -19.20 -43.58 -12.85
C GLU A 674 -18.78 -44.88 -12.13
N ASN A 675 -19.80 -45.61 -11.70
CA ASN A 675 -19.79 -46.82 -10.86
C ASN A 675 -18.98 -47.98 -11.47
N ASP A 676 -18.27 -48.76 -10.67
CA ASP A 676 -18.68 -50.12 -10.26
C ASP A 676 -17.62 -50.79 -9.34
N SER A 677 -18.08 -51.85 -8.71
CA SER A 677 -17.55 -52.69 -7.63
C SER A 677 -16.13 -53.33 -7.72
N THR A 678 -15.71 -53.80 -6.53
CA THR A 678 -14.80 -54.92 -6.18
C THR A 678 -13.26 -54.76 -6.06
N THR A 679 -12.81 -55.10 -4.83
CA THR A 679 -11.58 -55.84 -4.44
C THR A 679 -10.20 -55.17 -4.41
N SER A 680 -9.73 -54.97 -3.17
CA SER A 680 -8.38 -55.24 -2.64
C SER A 680 -7.15 -55.06 -3.54
N SER A 681 -6.26 -54.13 -3.17
CA SER A 681 -4.93 -54.49 -2.63
C SER A 681 -4.04 -53.26 -2.43
N SER A 682 -3.20 -53.41 -1.42
CA SER A 682 -2.11 -52.55 -0.94
C SER A 682 -1.18 -51.97 -2.01
N GLY A 683 -0.89 -50.66 -1.89
CA GLY A 683 0.16 -50.00 -2.67
C GLY A 683 0.37 -48.54 -2.26
N GLY A 684 0.76 -48.30 -1.00
CA GLY A 684 0.98 -46.97 -0.46
C GLY A 684 2.18 -46.26 -1.10
N LYS A 685 1.93 -45.21 -1.88
CA LYS A 685 2.85 -44.09 -2.13
C LYS A 685 2.07 -42.78 -2.23
N SER A 686 1.75 -42.19 -1.09
CA SER A 686 1.23 -40.83 -0.99
C SER A 686 2.37 -39.86 -0.61
N ASN A 687 3.19 -39.46 -1.58
CA ASN A 687 4.02 -38.26 -1.45
C ASN A 687 3.35 -37.10 -2.20
N LYS A 688 2.29 -36.56 -1.59
CA LYS A 688 1.87 -35.18 -1.82
C LYS A 688 2.28 -34.40 -0.58
N GLU A 689 3.52 -33.91 -0.56
CA GLU A 689 3.97 -32.94 0.44
C GLU A 689 3.20 -31.62 0.20
N GLN A 690 2.11 -31.45 0.96
CA GLN A 690 1.46 -30.16 1.15
C GLN A 690 2.40 -29.30 2.01
N GLY A 691 2.84 -28.16 1.46
CA GLY A 691 3.73 -27.21 2.12
C GLY A 691 3.12 -26.62 3.39
N LYS A 692 3.99 -26.25 4.34
CA LYS A 692 3.67 -25.71 5.66
C LYS A 692 3.22 -24.25 5.56
N HIS A 693 1.92 -24.06 5.35
CA HIS A 693 1.22 -22.90 5.89
C HIS A 693 0.74 -23.28 7.29
N ASP A 694 0.51 -22.31 8.18
CA ASP A 694 -0.27 -22.53 9.41
C ASP A 694 -1.76 -22.83 9.07
N GLY A 695 -2.05 -23.41 7.90
CA GLY A 695 -3.35 -23.67 7.31
C GLY A 695 -3.69 -22.67 6.19
N ASP A 696 -4.43 -23.13 5.18
CA ASP A 696 -5.33 -22.27 4.42
C ASP A 696 -6.68 -22.32 5.14
N ARG A 697 -7.26 -21.15 5.41
CA ARG A 697 -8.62 -21.03 5.95
C ARG A 697 -9.29 -19.89 5.21
N ASP A 698 -10.33 -20.23 4.45
CA ASP A 698 -11.11 -19.27 3.67
C ASP A 698 -10.27 -18.49 2.63
N GLY A 699 -9.21 -19.09 2.07
CA GLY A 699 -8.30 -18.44 1.12
C GLY A 699 -7.28 -17.50 1.77
N ILE A 700 -7.15 -17.54 3.11
CA ILE A 700 -6.20 -16.73 3.88
C ILE A 700 -5.03 -17.62 4.32
N HIS A 701 -3.84 -17.26 3.84
CA HIS A 701 -2.58 -17.90 4.19
C HIS A 701 -1.90 -17.11 5.30
N LEU A 702 -1.61 -17.74 6.45
CA LEU A 702 -0.85 -17.13 7.54
C LEU A 702 0.60 -17.63 7.51
N ILE A 703 1.54 -16.69 7.52
CA ILE A 703 2.99 -16.96 7.51
C ILE A 703 3.62 -16.41 8.79
N THR A 704 4.05 -17.32 9.66
CA THR A 704 4.69 -17.01 10.95
C THR A 704 6.15 -17.43 11.01
N GLU A 705 6.52 -18.42 10.19
CA GLU A 705 7.87 -18.94 10.11
C GLU A 705 8.86 -17.88 9.63
N GLU A 706 10.12 -18.01 10.04
CA GLU A 706 11.22 -17.17 9.54
C GLU A 706 11.49 -17.50 8.06
N THR A 707 11.72 -16.48 7.25
CA THR A 707 12.16 -16.67 5.87
C THR A 707 13.64 -16.99 5.85
N ILE A 708 14.01 -18.09 5.19
CA ILE A 708 15.41 -18.51 5.01
C ILE A 708 15.72 -18.51 3.51
N LEU A 709 16.44 -17.49 3.06
CA LEU A 709 16.97 -17.42 1.70
C LEU A 709 18.34 -18.09 1.68
N LYS A 710 18.43 -19.21 0.95
CA LYS A 710 19.69 -19.94 0.81
C LYS A 710 20.69 -19.10 0.02
N LYS A 711 21.98 -19.28 0.32
CA LYS A 711 23.06 -18.74 -0.48
C LYS A 711 22.93 -19.24 -1.93
N LYS A 712 22.53 -18.34 -2.83
CA LYS A 712 22.39 -18.55 -4.27
C LYS A 712 22.67 -17.21 -4.95
N SER A 713 23.56 -17.20 -5.94
CA SER A 713 23.89 -15.96 -6.67
C SER A 713 22.60 -15.26 -7.16
N PRO A 714 22.46 -13.93 -6.98
CA PRO A 714 23.47 -12.99 -6.50
C PRO A 714 23.59 -12.85 -4.98
N LEU A 715 22.85 -13.59 -4.16
CA LEU A 715 22.97 -13.48 -2.71
C LEU A 715 24.26 -14.16 -2.19
N ALA A 716 25.13 -13.41 -1.51
CA ALA A 716 26.46 -13.89 -1.12
C ALA A 716 26.44 -14.85 0.09
N VAL A 717 25.40 -14.75 0.92
CA VAL A 717 25.26 -15.48 2.19
C VAL A 717 23.83 -16.01 2.36
N GLU A 718 23.65 -16.99 3.25
CA GLU A 718 22.30 -17.37 3.69
C GLU A 718 21.72 -16.23 4.54
N VAL A 719 20.50 -15.80 4.24
CA VAL A 719 19.81 -14.73 4.97
C VAL A 719 18.59 -15.29 5.68
N LYS A 720 18.49 -15.01 6.97
CA LYS A 720 17.33 -15.33 7.82
C LYS A 720 16.61 -14.05 8.21
N SER A 721 15.29 -13.99 8.06
CA SER A 721 14.51 -12.77 8.34
C SER A 721 13.05 -13.05 8.69
N GLY A 722 12.37 -12.09 9.32
CA GLY A 722 10.90 -12.08 9.43
C GLY A 722 10.33 -12.75 10.67
N ARG A 723 11.17 -13.20 11.62
CA ARG A 723 10.76 -13.85 12.87
C ARG A 723 9.73 -13.06 13.69
N GLU A 724 9.82 -11.73 13.67
CA GLU A 724 8.96 -10.79 14.39
C GLU A 724 7.99 -10.04 13.45
N LEU A 725 7.95 -10.42 12.17
CA LEU A 725 7.06 -9.85 11.15
C LEU A 725 6.22 -10.94 10.47
N PRO A 726 5.32 -11.61 11.23
CA PRO A 726 4.33 -12.48 10.63
C PRO A 726 3.39 -11.66 9.74
N PHE A 727 2.83 -12.29 8.71
CA PHE A 727 1.90 -11.66 7.79
C PHE A 727 0.85 -12.66 7.34
N ILE A 728 -0.23 -12.15 6.76
CA ILE A 728 -1.19 -12.97 6.03
C ILE A 728 -1.18 -12.55 4.56
N TYR A 729 -1.59 -13.45 3.68
CA TYR A 729 -1.91 -13.07 2.31
C TYR A 729 -3.14 -13.81 1.81
N SER A 730 -3.80 -13.21 0.83
CA SER A 730 -4.91 -13.81 0.08
C SER A 730 -4.60 -13.75 -1.41
N GLU A 731 -5.07 -14.73 -2.16
CA GLU A 731 -4.83 -14.82 -3.60
C GLU A 731 -6.14 -14.90 -4.37
N LYS A 732 -6.14 -14.30 -5.56
CA LYS A 732 -7.24 -14.41 -6.52
C LYS A 732 -6.68 -14.68 -7.90
N LYS A 733 -7.05 -15.84 -8.46
CA LYS A 733 -6.68 -16.20 -9.82
C LYS A 733 -7.62 -15.52 -10.82
N ILE A 734 -7.05 -14.87 -11.82
CA ILE A 734 -7.76 -14.21 -12.90
C ILE A 734 -7.41 -14.91 -14.20
N LYS A 735 -8.44 -15.28 -14.97
CA LYS A 735 -8.31 -16.02 -16.25
C LYS A 735 -7.87 -15.11 -17.41
N LYS A 736 -6.92 -14.22 -17.16
CA LYS A 736 -6.32 -13.32 -18.14
C LYS A 736 -4.93 -12.93 -17.63
N GLN A 737 -4.06 -12.46 -18.53
CA GLN A 737 -2.81 -11.86 -18.14
C GLN A 737 -3.09 -10.49 -17.53
N VAL A 738 -2.50 -10.23 -16.37
CA VAL A 738 -2.57 -8.95 -15.69
C VAL A 738 -1.17 -8.40 -15.63
N GLU A 739 -0.92 -7.33 -16.38
CA GLU A 739 0.40 -6.70 -16.37
C GLU A 739 0.66 -6.02 -15.04
N THR A 740 -0.37 -5.38 -14.49
CA THR A 740 -0.21 -4.50 -13.34
C THR A 740 -1.41 -4.53 -12.42
N VAL A 741 -1.12 -4.47 -11.12
CA VAL A 741 -2.10 -4.19 -10.08
C VAL A 741 -1.65 -3.02 -9.22
N VAL A 742 -2.56 -2.08 -8.98
CA VAL A 742 -2.37 -1.01 -7.98
C VAL A 742 -3.50 -1.09 -6.96
N LEU A 743 -3.26 -0.54 -5.77
CA LEU A 743 -4.24 -0.57 -4.69
C LEU A 743 -4.29 0.79 -3.99
N ASP A 744 -5.49 1.16 -3.55
CA ASP A 744 -5.64 2.20 -2.55
C ASP A 744 -6.45 1.67 -1.37
N SER A 745 -6.87 2.60 -0.53
CA SER A 745 -7.66 2.29 0.63
C SER A 745 -8.87 1.38 0.26
N GLU A 746 -9.64 1.71 -0.77
CA GLU A 746 -10.97 1.16 -1.13
C GLU A 746 -10.92 0.20 -2.32
N ARG A 747 -9.91 0.32 -3.17
CA ARG A 747 -9.91 -0.28 -4.50
C ARG A 747 -8.68 -1.11 -4.76
N LEU A 748 -8.87 -2.11 -5.60
CA LEU A 748 -7.80 -2.78 -6.32
C LEU A 748 -8.06 -2.55 -7.81
N ILE A 749 -7.09 -1.96 -8.49
CA ILE A 749 -7.20 -1.63 -9.91
C ILE A 749 -6.24 -2.54 -10.68
N ILE A 750 -6.78 -3.17 -11.71
CA ILE A 750 -6.14 -4.17 -12.53
C ILE A 750 -6.00 -3.59 -13.93
N PHE A 751 -4.77 -3.51 -14.42
CA PHE A 751 -4.49 -3.11 -15.80
C PHE A 751 -4.22 -4.35 -16.64
N ASP A 752 -4.93 -4.44 -17.76
CA ASP A 752 -4.95 -5.56 -18.71
C ASP A 752 -4.82 -4.99 -20.13
N TYR A 753 -4.13 -5.71 -21.01
CA TYR A 753 -3.93 -5.31 -22.41
C TYR A 753 -4.61 -6.30 -23.33
N ARG A 754 -5.54 -5.79 -24.16
CA ARG A 754 -6.26 -6.58 -25.16
C ARG A 754 -5.95 -6.03 -26.55
N GLY A 755 -4.88 -6.55 -27.15
CA GLY A 755 -4.34 -5.98 -28.38
C GLY A 755 -3.69 -4.63 -28.09
N ASP A 756 -4.14 -3.58 -28.76
CA ASP A 756 -3.65 -2.20 -28.55
C ASP A 756 -4.47 -1.42 -27.51
N GLU A 757 -5.54 -2.02 -26.99
CA GLU A 757 -6.41 -1.40 -25.99
C GLU A 757 -5.94 -1.75 -24.58
N GLU A 758 -5.73 -0.72 -23.77
CA GLU A 758 -5.48 -0.86 -22.34
C GLU A 758 -6.80 -0.74 -21.57
N ILE A 759 -7.08 -1.73 -20.75
CA ILE A 759 -8.32 -1.86 -19.97
C ILE A 759 -7.97 -1.78 -18.49
N MET A 760 -8.67 -0.89 -17.80
CA MET A 760 -8.66 -0.74 -16.36
C MET A 760 -9.88 -1.41 -15.76
N GLU A 761 -9.67 -2.45 -14.96
CA GLU A 761 -10.72 -3.09 -14.16
C GLU A 761 -10.58 -2.64 -12.70
N ILE A 762 -11.61 -1.98 -12.16
CA ILE A 762 -11.67 -1.46 -10.80
C ILE A 762 -12.50 -2.40 -9.95
N LEU A 763 -11.90 -2.92 -8.88
CA LEU A 763 -12.57 -3.73 -7.87
C LEU A 763 -12.73 -2.88 -6.60
N ASP A 764 -13.95 -2.42 -6.32
CA ASP A 764 -14.27 -1.68 -5.09
C ASP A 764 -14.51 -2.65 -3.93
N PHE A 765 -13.96 -2.40 -2.73
CA PHE A 765 -14.08 -3.27 -1.55
C PHE A 765 -14.90 -2.62 -0.44
#